data_AF-A0AAF0UET8-F1
#
_entry.id   AF-A0AAF0UET8-F1
#
_cell.length_a   1.000
_cell.length_b   1.000
_cell.length_c   1.000
_cell.angle_alpha   90.00
_cell.angle_beta   90.00
_cell.angle_gamma   90.00
#
_symmetry.space_group_name_H-M   'P 1'
#
loop_
_entity.id
_entity.type
_entity.pdbx_description
1 polymer ?
#
loop_
_entity_poly.entity_id
_entity_poly.type
_entity_poly.pdbx_seq_one_letter_code
_entity_poly.pdbx_strand_id
1 'polypeptide(L)'
;MLESIQEEFRWCFTGIYGPHTDPEREEMWHEIAGVRGLWDGHWVLGGDFNVCRFESEKLNCLRRTSAMRSFSDTIQDLNLIDLPLQGAQFTWSRGDNFVQASRIDRFLISTEWSDSFKDVKQSALPKVISDHKPILLECGDWDVSPSYFKFENMWLQSEGFLEKLEYWWQSYNIVGRADFVLLQKLKRLKRDITNWNREEFGKVETRKTRALDELAAFEQAAESRQLTVPELIQMMNLRIELQQLVKAEEISWRQKSRCLWLKEGDKNTKFFQKIANSHRKGNCIDKLKVGTEIIEDKHRIKQETVDFYESLYTEPEQWRPSANFEGIPSISVEEKFNLEATFQEEEVLAAIQSCAPDKAPGPDGYTMAFYQKSWDFIKVDILAAMNHYHQHCWMVRSCNASFIALIPKKKGAIELKDYRPISLIGSVYKIIAKVLAERLKTVVGKLVSKHQNAFLKDRQITDASLIANEVLDWKIKNGGAGILCKLDIEKAFDQLNWSYLLSILRQMGFGERWINWINFNISTVKYSILINRSPVGFFSPQRGLRQGDPLSPFLFILAMEGLSRMLDKAKQLQWLNGFDVGSMITTNISHLLYADDTLIFCEANRSQVLYLNLTLLIFEALSGLHINMLKSVIYPVNEVLNLEELAGILGCSVGEFPATYLGLPLGAKYKSTAIWGRVIEKFEKKLASWKMQYLSTGGRLTLINSVLDSIPTYYMQLFPIPGKVLEQLDKIRRDFLWEGNSEKHKYHLVEWPKVLLPKLQGGLGIKDLALHNKCLLMKWLWRYTQEEHVLWKDVVSAKHGIQSHWCTSLSKAPYGVGVWKHICKLWEKFSQHKHFTVGNGLHIRFWKDKWLRNTVLMDDYPSLFNLARDPDSTISQNRDGTTWSIMFRRNMQDWEFNDLIKLLQTLQSFSLNTQATDQFKWGITGDGNYTVSAAYKQSRAFNAVTDHWPWKLIWKIKLPPKIVCFCWTALYEACLTQDNLYKRKRIIVNGCYLCQKAAESNRHLFLHCTVTAKLWNMFYSLFELSWVMPHSIKEAYESWCCWKVDSTIKQTWKMIPAAIFWSIWRERNRRCFEGLSTPLHSLKAECLMCLYSWVNLSYVDSLDSFSNFVGSLVLA
;
A
#
# COMPACT_ATOMS: atom_id res chain seq x y z
N MET A 1 9.56 44.04 5.48
CA MET A 1 8.31 43.69 4.76
C MET A 1 8.39 44.38 3.41
N LEU A 2 8.33 43.62 2.30
CA LEU A 2 8.40 44.14 0.94
C LEU A 2 6.99 44.05 0.34
N GLU A 3 6.41 45.17 -0.09
CA GLU A 3 5.08 45.23 -0.71
C GLU A 3 5.28 45.41 -2.23
N SER A 4 4.80 44.44 -3.03
CA SER A 4 4.82 44.55 -4.50
C SER A 4 3.50 45.13 -4.99
N ILE A 5 3.55 46.23 -5.74
CA ILE A 5 2.38 47.01 -6.18
C ILE A 5 1.81 46.52 -7.52
N GLN A 6 2.42 45.51 -8.17
CA GLN A 6 2.13 45.28 -9.59
C GLN A 6 0.79 44.58 -9.93
N GLU A 7 0.12 43.86 -9.01
CA GLU A 7 -1.13 43.11 -9.36
C GLU A 7 -2.12 42.87 -8.20
N GLU A 8 -2.30 43.79 -7.23
CA GLU A 8 -3.12 43.57 -6.01
C GLU A 8 -2.71 42.35 -5.13
N PHE A 9 -1.60 41.69 -5.43
CA PHE A 9 -1.11 40.51 -4.70
C PHE A 9 -0.20 40.90 -3.50
N ARG A 10 -0.79 40.96 -2.31
CA ARG A 10 -0.06 41.23 -1.05
C ARG A 10 0.65 40.00 -0.49
N TRP A 11 1.92 40.16 -0.14
CA TRP A 11 2.74 39.13 0.50
C TRP A 11 3.86 39.71 1.39
N CYS A 12 4.45 38.87 2.23
CA CYS A 12 5.54 39.24 3.12
C CYS A 12 6.77 38.34 2.90
N PHE A 13 7.96 38.95 2.92
CA PHE A 13 9.25 38.25 2.98
C PHE A 13 9.94 38.48 4.33
N THR A 14 10.39 37.41 4.99
CA THR A 14 11.23 37.46 6.19
C THR A 14 12.60 36.87 5.88
N GLY A 15 13.62 37.74 5.87
CA GLY A 15 15.02 37.31 5.77
C GLY A 15 15.49 36.65 7.08
N ILE A 16 16.19 35.52 6.98
CA ILE A 16 16.69 34.79 8.15
C ILE A 16 18.22 34.78 8.12
N TYR A 17 18.84 35.11 9.25
CA TYR A 17 20.23 34.79 9.54
C TYR A 17 20.30 34.16 10.93
N GLY A 18 20.31 32.83 10.95
CA GLY A 18 20.11 32.04 12.15
C GLY A 18 21.33 32.04 13.07
N PRO A 19 21.16 32.08 14.39
CA PRO A 19 22.29 32.05 15.31
C PRO A 19 22.95 30.67 15.39
N HIS A 20 24.23 30.63 15.78
CA HIS A 20 25.01 29.41 15.82
C HIS A 20 24.74 28.55 17.07
N THR A 21 24.21 29.13 18.16
CA THR A 21 23.93 28.41 19.40
C THR A 21 22.47 27.93 19.47
N ASP A 22 22.23 26.85 20.22
CA ASP A 22 20.87 26.29 20.37
C ASP A 22 19.90 27.21 21.14
N PRO A 23 20.29 27.90 22.25
CA PRO A 23 19.40 28.79 22.98
C PRO A 23 18.94 30.00 22.18
N GLU A 24 19.85 30.66 21.46
CA GLU A 24 19.52 31.81 20.61
C GLU A 24 18.63 31.39 19.43
N ARG A 25 18.78 30.14 18.94
CA ARG A 25 17.89 29.62 17.88
C ARG A 25 16.46 29.43 18.38
N GLU A 26 16.27 29.00 19.63
CA GLU A 26 14.93 28.93 20.24
C GLU A 26 14.28 30.31 20.35
N GLU A 27 15.04 31.34 20.74
CA GLU A 27 14.55 32.72 20.77
C GLU A 27 14.13 33.20 19.36
N MET A 28 14.96 32.94 18.35
CA MET A 28 14.61 33.23 16.96
C MET A 28 13.32 32.51 16.51
N TRP A 29 13.08 31.26 16.93
CA TRP A 29 11.84 30.56 16.63
C TRP A 29 10.61 31.28 17.22
N HIS A 30 10.72 31.79 18.44
CA HIS A 30 9.67 32.60 19.06
C HIS A 30 9.43 33.91 18.32
N GLU A 31 10.48 34.60 17.87
CA GLU A 31 10.34 35.83 17.08
C GLU A 31 9.63 35.57 15.75
N ILE A 32 10.03 34.53 15.03
CA ILE A 32 9.41 34.13 13.76
C ILE A 32 7.93 33.76 13.99
N ALA A 33 7.61 33.09 15.09
CA ALA A 33 6.23 32.79 15.47
C ALA A 33 5.42 34.07 15.75
N GLY A 34 6.04 35.06 16.40
CA GLY A 34 5.47 36.40 16.58
C GLY A 34 5.14 37.08 15.25
N VAL A 35 6.07 37.05 14.29
CA VAL A 35 5.85 37.58 12.93
C VAL A 35 4.69 36.88 12.24
N ARG A 36 4.57 35.56 12.37
CA ARG A 36 3.43 34.80 11.82
C ARG A 36 2.12 35.21 12.49
N GLY A 37 2.11 35.46 13.80
CA GLY A 37 0.93 35.95 14.52
C GLY A 37 0.45 37.33 14.03
N LEU A 38 1.36 38.15 13.50
CA LEU A 38 1.05 39.48 12.95
C LEU A 38 0.67 39.45 11.45
N TRP A 39 1.02 38.39 10.71
CA TRP A 39 0.79 38.29 9.26
C TRP A 39 0.13 36.96 8.87
N ASP A 40 -1.18 37.02 8.56
CA ASP A 40 -1.98 35.86 8.14
C ASP A 40 -2.06 35.67 6.62
N GLY A 41 -1.33 36.47 5.84
CA GLY A 41 -1.31 36.42 4.37
C GLY A 41 -0.24 35.51 3.77
N HIS A 42 -0.01 35.66 2.46
CA HIS A 42 1.07 35.00 1.72
C HIS A 42 2.44 35.36 2.34
N TRP A 43 3.23 34.37 2.75
CA TRP A 43 4.48 34.62 3.47
C TRP A 43 5.60 33.71 2.99
N VAL A 44 6.80 34.26 2.88
CA VAL A 44 8.02 33.56 2.51
C VAL A 44 9.11 33.93 3.51
N LEU A 45 9.71 32.93 4.16
CA LEU A 45 10.93 33.11 4.94
C LEU A 45 12.10 32.61 4.10
N GLY A 46 13.23 33.30 4.12
CA GLY A 46 14.38 32.91 3.29
C GLY A 46 15.70 33.32 3.89
N GLY A 47 16.68 32.42 3.90
CA GLY A 47 18.05 32.74 4.32
C GLY A 47 18.78 31.56 4.92
N ASP A 48 19.86 31.84 5.66
CA ASP A 48 20.67 30.85 6.35
C ASP A 48 20.09 30.59 7.75
N PHE A 49 19.62 29.38 8.02
CA PHE A 49 19.06 29.01 9.31
C PHE A 49 20.10 28.49 10.31
N ASN A 50 21.34 28.25 9.87
CA ASN A 50 22.41 27.62 10.67
C ASN A 50 22.05 26.27 11.33
N VAL A 51 21.01 25.59 10.82
CA VAL A 51 20.55 24.29 11.31
C VAL A 51 20.00 23.42 10.17
N CYS A 52 20.36 22.13 10.17
CA CYS A 52 19.78 21.15 9.26
C CYS A 52 18.47 20.59 9.83
N ARG A 53 17.58 20.10 8.98
CA ARG A 53 16.32 19.49 9.40
C ARG A 53 16.47 17.98 9.63
N PHE A 54 17.28 17.30 8.81
CA PHE A 54 17.52 15.86 8.87
C PHE A 54 19.02 15.50 8.87
N GLU A 55 19.34 14.30 9.35
CA GLU A 55 20.72 13.75 9.31
C GLU A 55 21.27 13.73 7.87
N SER A 56 20.44 13.34 6.89
CA SER A 56 20.81 13.26 5.46
C SER A 56 21.19 14.61 4.83
N GLU A 57 20.88 15.71 5.50
CA GLU A 57 21.17 17.07 5.05
C GLU A 57 22.49 17.61 5.61
N LYS A 58 23.24 16.78 6.34
CA LYS A 58 24.59 17.08 6.82
C LYS A 58 25.51 15.89 6.53
N LEU A 59 26.64 16.16 5.88
CA LEU A 59 27.62 15.14 5.56
C LEU A 59 28.18 14.50 6.84
N ASN A 60 28.32 13.17 6.85
CA ASN A 60 28.82 12.36 7.97
C ASN A 60 27.99 12.47 9.27
N CYS A 61 26.70 12.81 9.17
CA CYS A 61 25.80 12.82 10.32
C CYS A 61 25.10 11.46 10.50
N LEU A 62 25.43 10.76 11.60
CA LEU A 62 24.88 9.43 11.94
C LEU A 62 23.76 9.49 12.99
N ARG A 63 23.46 10.67 13.54
CA ARG A 63 22.49 10.84 14.64
C ARG A 63 21.81 12.21 14.61
N ARG A 64 20.51 12.23 14.85
CA ARG A 64 19.68 13.42 14.90
C ARG A 64 19.89 14.20 16.20
N THR A 65 20.16 15.50 16.08
CA THR A 65 20.34 16.40 17.23
C THR A 65 19.02 16.99 17.72
N SER A 66 19.02 17.59 18.92
CA SER A 66 17.90 18.38 19.47
C SER A 66 17.53 19.52 18.53
N ALA A 67 18.52 20.28 18.06
CA ALA A 67 18.36 21.38 17.11
C ALA A 67 17.62 20.97 15.82
N MET A 68 17.93 19.79 15.26
CA MET A 68 17.24 19.26 14.08
C MET A 68 15.76 18.95 14.34
N ARG A 69 15.41 18.55 15.58
CA ARG A 69 14.02 18.30 15.99
C ARG A 69 13.30 19.62 16.16
N SER A 70 13.84 20.51 17.00
CA SER A 70 13.30 21.86 17.22
C SER A 70 13.01 22.58 15.90
N PHE A 71 13.98 22.65 14.98
CA PHE A 71 13.75 23.28 13.66
C PHE A 71 12.67 22.59 12.83
N SER A 72 12.58 21.25 12.89
CA SER A 72 11.50 20.52 12.20
C SER A 72 10.13 20.84 12.77
N ASP A 73 10.06 20.98 14.09
CA ASP A 73 8.85 21.28 14.84
C ASP A 73 8.41 22.72 14.53
N THR A 74 9.31 23.70 14.56
CA THR A 74 9.02 25.10 14.17
C THR A 74 8.45 25.24 12.76
N ILE A 75 9.06 24.60 11.75
CA ILE A 75 8.54 24.61 10.37
C ILE A 75 7.10 24.07 10.35
N GLN A 76 6.84 23.04 11.15
CA GLN A 76 5.54 22.39 11.22
C GLN A 76 4.51 23.27 11.94
N ASP A 77 4.89 23.87 13.07
CA ASP A 77 4.03 24.71 13.91
C ASP A 77 3.59 25.98 13.18
N LEU A 78 4.49 26.59 12.40
CA LEU A 78 4.20 27.77 11.58
C LEU A 78 3.52 27.46 10.25
N ASN A 79 3.16 26.19 10.00
CA ASN A 79 2.55 25.72 8.76
C ASN A 79 3.36 26.01 7.50
N LEU A 80 4.68 26.10 7.65
CA LEU A 80 5.59 26.41 6.56
C LEU A 80 5.90 25.18 5.70
N ILE A 81 6.23 25.44 4.43
CA ILE A 81 6.57 24.44 3.44
C ILE A 81 8.04 24.62 3.07
N ASP A 82 8.86 23.68 3.50
CA ASP A 82 10.22 23.49 3.00
C ASP A 82 10.16 22.76 1.65
N LEU A 83 10.44 23.50 0.58
CA LEU A 83 10.50 22.95 -0.77
C LEU A 83 11.79 22.13 -0.94
N PRO A 84 11.76 20.99 -1.66
CA PRO A 84 12.98 20.28 -2.02
C PRO A 84 13.94 21.21 -2.75
N LEU A 85 15.20 21.25 -2.32
CA LEU A 85 16.25 21.98 -3.02
C LEU A 85 16.63 21.26 -4.31
N GLN A 86 16.45 21.90 -5.45
CA GLN A 86 16.87 21.39 -6.75
C GLN A 86 18.28 21.88 -7.11
N GLY A 87 19.07 21.07 -7.82
CA GLY A 87 20.40 21.48 -8.30
C GLY A 87 21.57 21.32 -7.32
N ALA A 88 21.31 21.06 -6.04
CA ALA A 88 22.34 20.67 -5.07
C ALA A 88 21.73 19.90 -3.89
N GLN A 89 22.56 19.08 -3.23
CA GLN A 89 22.18 18.39 -1.98
C GLN A 89 22.48 19.25 -0.74
N PHE A 90 23.54 20.05 -0.79
CA PHE A 90 24.00 20.93 0.29
C PHE A 90 24.08 22.37 -0.23
N THR A 91 23.81 23.33 0.65
CA THR A 91 23.91 24.77 0.35
C THR A 91 25.20 25.36 0.90
N TRP A 92 25.75 24.79 1.97
CA TRP A 92 27.00 25.20 2.58
C TRP A 92 28.03 24.08 2.56
N SER A 93 29.31 24.41 2.33
CA SER A 93 30.42 23.47 2.43
C SER A 93 31.70 24.13 2.94
N ARG A 94 32.38 23.45 3.88
CA ARG A 94 33.69 23.90 4.36
C ARG A 94 34.82 23.44 3.43
N GLY A 95 35.41 24.39 2.71
CA GLY A 95 36.48 24.16 1.71
C GLY A 95 35.99 23.47 0.44
N ASP A 96 36.90 23.27 -0.53
CA ASP A 96 36.57 22.74 -1.86
C ASP A 96 36.42 21.20 -1.89
N ASN A 97 36.91 20.51 -0.86
CA ASN A 97 36.87 19.04 -0.76
C ASN A 97 35.64 18.49 0.00
N PHE A 98 34.64 19.33 0.30
CA PHE A 98 33.41 18.92 1.01
C PHE A 98 33.68 18.15 2.32
N VAL A 99 34.70 18.50 3.10
CA VAL A 99 35.03 17.80 4.37
C VAL A 99 33.85 17.85 5.35
N GLN A 100 33.11 18.97 5.34
CA GLN A 100 31.81 19.13 5.98
C GLN A 100 30.88 19.88 5.03
N ALA A 101 29.65 19.41 4.90
CA ALA A 101 28.65 20.05 4.05
C ALA A 101 27.26 19.93 4.69
N SER A 102 26.45 20.97 4.53
CA SER A 102 25.17 21.13 5.21
C SER A 102 24.15 21.81 4.30
N ARG A 103 22.86 21.48 4.43
CA ARG A 103 21.76 22.27 3.85
C ARG A 103 21.19 23.19 4.94
N ILE A 104 21.70 24.40 5.03
CA ILE A 104 21.29 25.39 6.04
C ILE A 104 20.57 26.60 5.43
N ASP A 105 20.78 26.87 4.14
CA ASP A 105 20.10 27.94 3.40
C ASP A 105 18.79 27.43 2.79
N ARG A 106 17.68 28.10 3.08
CA ARG A 106 16.34 27.68 2.61
C ARG A 106 15.40 28.87 2.42
N PHE A 107 14.42 28.68 1.56
CA PHE A 107 13.13 29.34 1.58
C PHE A 107 12.08 28.40 2.17
N LEU A 108 11.30 28.94 3.10
CA LEU A 108 10.13 28.32 3.70
C LEU A 108 8.93 29.16 3.29
N ILE A 109 7.97 28.56 2.57
CA ILE A 109 6.79 29.30 2.09
C ILE A 109 5.57 28.96 2.92
N SER A 110 4.65 29.90 3.08
CA SER A 110 3.37 29.65 3.73
C SER A 110 2.47 28.78 2.86
N THR A 111 1.43 28.24 3.48
CA THR A 111 0.45 27.43 2.75
C THR A 111 -0.31 28.24 1.71
N GLU A 112 -0.64 29.48 2.03
CA GLU A 112 -1.34 30.42 1.17
C GLU A 112 -0.50 30.70 -0.09
N TRP A 113 0.81 30.90 0.08
CA TRP A 113 1.75 31.09 -1.04
C TRP A 113 1.71 29.91 -2.03
N SER A 114 1.73 28.67 -1.51
CA SER A 114 1.70 27.49 -2.38
C SER A 114 0.33 27.22 -3.01
N ASP A 115 -0.75 27.77 -2.47
CA ASP A 115 -2.10 27.57 -3.00
C ASP A 115 -2.39 28.55 -4.16
N SER A 116 -1.76 29.74 -4.15
CA SER A 116 -1.92 30.78 -5.19
C SER A 116 -1.12 30.54 -6.47
N PHE A 117 0.01 29.82 -6.40
CA PHE A 117 0.83 29.50 -7.58
C PHE A 117 0.77 28.01 -7.92
N LYS A 118 0.39 27.66 -9.16
CA LYS A 118 0.33 26.26 -9.61
C LYS A 118 1.69 25.58 -9.55
N ASP A 119 2.74 26.32 -9.85
CA ASP A 119 4.12 25.82 -9.90
C ASP A 119 5.04 26.75 -9.08
N VAL A 120 5.68 26.18 -8.06
CA VAL A 120 6.65 26.86 -7.17
C VAL A 120 7.82 25.91 -6.93
N LYS A 121 9.04 26.36 -7.16
CA LYS A 121 10.26 25.56 -6.96
C LYS A 121 11.36 26.38 -6.30
N GLN A 122 12.23 25.68 -5.57
CA GLN A 122 13.45 26.23 -4.99
C GLN A 122 14.67 25.52 -5.58
N SER A 123 15.65 26.28 -6.05
CA SER A 123 16.87 25.75 -6.65
C SER A 123 18.12 26.38 -6.01
N ALA A 124 19.23 25.63 -6.03
CA ALA A 124 20.56 26.15 -5.72
C ALA A 124 21.23 26.62 -7.02
N LEU A 125 21.78 27.82 -6.99
CA LEU A 125 22.57 28.40 -8.07
C LEU A 125 24.05 28.02 -7.93
N PRO A 126 24.84 28.11 -9.02
CA PRO A 126 26.27 27.86 -8.97
C PRO A 126 26.99 28.72 -7.91
N LYS A 127 27.91 28.08 -7.18
CA LYS A 127 28.82 28.69 -6.22
C LYS A 127 29.93 29.40 -7.00
N VAL A 128 30.15 30.69 -6.78
CA VAL A 128 31.22 31.46 -7.46
C VAL A 128 32.38 31.76 -6.51
N ILE A 129 32.13 32.41 -5.36
CA ILE A 129 33.18 32.83 -4.39
C ILE A 129 32.82 32.60 -2.91
N SER A 130 31.55 32.35 -2.56
CA SER A 130 31.11 32.12 -1.17
C SER A 130 31.19 30.64 -0.82
N ASP A 131 31.37 30.28 0.45
CA ASP A 131 31.19 28.93 0.99
C ASP A 131 29.72 28.44 0.98
N HIS A 132 28.78 29.37 0.75
CA HIS A 132 27.37 29.11 0.47
C HIS A 132 27.06 29.12 -1.03
N LYS A 133 26.06 28.33 -1.43
CA LYS A 133 25.39 28.39 -2.73
C LYS A 133 24.24 29.38 -2.64
N PRO A 134 24.14 30.37 -3.54
CA PRO A 134 22.93 31.18 -3.63
C PRO A 134 21.73 30.29 -3.92
N ILE A 135 20.58 30.61 -3.33
CA ILE A 135 19.32 29.87 -3.54
C ILE A 135 18.30 30.79 -4.20
N LEU A 136 17.45 30.20 -5.06
CA LEU A 136 16.44 30.89 -5.83
C LEU A 136 15.07 30.27 -5.58
N LEU A 137 14.05 31.10 -5.37
CA LEU A 137 12.64 30.71 -5.31
C LEU A 137 11.93 31.24 -6.56
N GLU A 138 11.43 30.34 -7.41
CA GLU A 138 10.68 30.68 -8.63
C GLU A 138 9.21 30.28 -8.47
N CYS A 139 8.31 31.19 -8.85
CA CYS A 139 6.84 31.03 -8.74
C CYS A 139 6.18 31.48 -10.05
N GLY A 140 5.23 30.70 -10.60
CA GLY A 140 4.51 31.12 -11.81
C GLY A 140 3.49 30.10 -12.35
N ASP A 141 2.74 30.53 -13.37
CA ASP A 141 1.83 29.71 -14.20
C ASP A 141 2.56 29.33 -15.50
N TRP A 142 3.50 28.39 -15.44
CA TRP A 142 4.26 27.99 -16.63
C TRP A 142 3.34 27.34 -17.69
N ASP A 143 3.54 27.71 -18.96
CA ASP A 143 2.72 27.36 -20.14
C ASP A 143 1.80 26.16 -19.99
N VAL A 144 0.49 26.43 -20.07
CA VAL A 144 -0.56 25.40 -20.15
C VAL A 144 -0.50 24.76 -21.53
N SER A 145 0.40 23.78 -21.71
CA SER A 145 0.33 22.89 -22.87
C SER A 145 -1.02 22.13 -22.84
N PRO A 146 -1.74 21.98 -23.95
CA PRO A 146 -2.98 21.22 -23.99
C PRO A 146 -2.76 19.79 -23.46
N SER A 147 -3.47 19.42 -22.40
CA SER A 147 -3.48 18.03 -21.92
C SER A 147 -4.28 17.16 -22.90
N TYR A 148 -3.90 15.88 -23.03
CA TYR A 148 -4.71 14.90 -23.74
C TYR A 148 -6.00 14.57 -22.97
N PHE A 149 -7.03 14.13 -23.70
CA PHE A 149 -8.32 13.72 -23.14
C PHE A 149 -8.18 12.58 -22.14
N LYS A 150 -8.86 12.70 -21.01
CA LYS A 150 -8.95 11.67 -19.97
C LYS A 150 -10.37 11.59 -19.47
N PHE A 151 -10.89 10.39 -19.37
CA PHE A 151 -12.20 10.14 -18.81
C PHE A 151 -12.18 10.42 -17.29
N GLU A 152 -13.03 11.34 -16.83
CA GLU A 152 -13.17 11.65 -15.41
C GLU A 152 -14.25 10.77 -14.78
N ASN A 153 -13.90 10.03 -13.73
CA ASN A 153 -14.83 9.08 -13.11
C ASN A 153 -16.01 9.79 -12.42
N MET A 154 -15.92 11.11 -12.16
CA MET A 154 -17.02 11.91 -11.63
C MET A 154 -18.22 11.95 -12.58
N TRP A 155 -18.00 11.82 -13.90
CA TRP A 155 -19.10 11.85 -14.88
C TRP A 155 -20.07 10.67 -14.68
N LEU A 156 -19.56 9.51 -14.25
CA LEU A 156 -20.36 8.33 -13.93
C LEU A 156 -21.24 8.49 -12.68
N GLN A 157 -21.12 9.59 -11.94
CA GLN A 157 -22.00 9.93 -10.81
C GLN A 157 -23.08 10.93 -11.19
N SER A 158 -23.01 11.49 -12.41
CA SER A 158 -24.03 12.40 -12.92
C SER A 158 -25.28 11.61 -13.30
N GLU A 159 -26.43 12.08 -12.83
CA GLU A 159 -27.73 11.52 -13.19
C GLU A 159 -27.94 11.57 -14.72
N GLY A 160 -28.47 10.50 -15.31
CA GLY A 160 -28.74 10.40 -16.74
C GLY A 160 -27.53 10.24 -17.67
N PHE A 161 -26.29 10.17 -17.14
CA PHE A 161 -25.09 10.14 -17.98
C PHE A 161 -24.89 8.79 -18.69
N LEU A 162 -25.23 7.66 -18.05
CA LEU A 162 -25.06 6.33 -18.66
C LEU A 162 -26.03 6.13 -19.83
N GLU A 163 -27.25 6.62 -19.68
CA GLU A 163 -28.30 6.61 -20.69
C GLU A 163 -27.90 7.46 -21.91
N LYS A 164 -27.30 8.64 -21.67
CA LYS A 164 -26.71 9.48 -22.73
C LYS A 164 -25.58 8.75 -23.47
N LEU A 165 -24.69 8.07 -22.75
CA LEU A 165 -23.60 7.28 -23.36
C LEU A 165 -24.15 6.16 -24.25
N GLU A 166 -25.16 5.43 -23.78
CA GLU A 166 -25.80 4.36 -24.53
C GLU A 166 -26.43 4.88 -25.82
N TYR A 167 -27.22 5.96 -25.72
CA TYR A 167 -27.83 6.62 -26.87
C TYR A 167 -26.80 7.03 -27.92
N TRP A 168 -25.73 7.73 -27.51
CA TRP A 168 -24.66 8.12 -28.41
C TRP A 168 -23.99 6.91 -29.07
N TRP A 169 -23.66 5.88 -28.28
CA TRP A 169 -23.00 4.67 -28.78
C TRP A 169 -23.82 3.96 -29.86
N GLN A 170 -25.14 3.82 -29.63
CA GLN A 170 -26.07 3.18 -30.57
C GLN A 170 -26.34 4.04 -31.82
N SER A 171 -26.28 5.37 -31.69
CA SER A 171 -26.48 6.29 -32.83
C SER A 171 -25.35 6.26 -33.88
N TYR A 172 -24.18 5.73 -33.52
CA TYR A 172 -23.01 5.75 -34.40
C TYR A 172 -23.05 4.65 -35.46
N ASN A 173 -23.54 5.01 -36.64
CA ASN A 173 -23.44 4.17 -37.84
C ASN A 173 -22.02 4.28 -38.45
N ILE A 174 -21.23 3.21 -38.33
CA ILE A 174 -19.86 3.10 -38.86
C ILE A 174 -19.74 1.74 -39.56
N VAL A 175 -19.29 1.76 -40.82
CA VAL A 175 -19.08 0.57 -41.64
C VAL A 175 -17.59 0.29 -41.76
N GLY A 176 -17.18 -0.97 -41.58
CA GLY A 176 -15.80 -1.39 -41.72
C GLY A 176 -15.49 -2.67 -40.94
N ARG A 177 -14.20 -3.01 -40.84
CA ARG A 177 -13.72 -4.12 -39.99
C ARG A 177 -14.05 -3.85 -38.52
N ALA A 178 -14.32 -4.90 -37.75
CA ALA A 178 -14.81 -4.77 -36.38
C ALA A 178 -13.87 -3.96 -35.45
N ASP A 179 -12.55 -4.17 -35.57
CA ASP A 179 -11.53 -3.41 -34.86
C ASP A 179 -11.57 -1.91 -35.19
N PHE A 180 -11.75 -1.56 -36.46
CA PHE A 180 -11.88 -0.18 -36.93
C PHE A 180 -13.18 0.47 -36.43
N VAL A 181 -14.31 -0.24 -36.49
CA VAL A 181 -15.61 0.25 -36.00
C VAL A 181 -15.53 0.65 -34.53
N LEU A 182 -14.99 -0.24 -33.68
CA LEU A 182 -14.82 0.02 -32.24
C LEU A 182 -14.01 1.30 -31.98
N LEU A 183 -12.86 1.45 -32.64
CA LEU A 183 -11.98 2.61 -32.44
C LEU A 183 -12.61 3.92 -32.94
N GLN A 184 -13.37 3.88 -34.04
CA GLN A 184 -14.07 5.07 -34.53
C GLN A 184 -15.24 5.47 -33.62
N LYS A 185 -15.98 4.50 -33.06
CA LYS A 185 -17.02 4.78 -32.06
C LYS A 185 -16.43 5.45 -30.82
N LEU A 186 -15.33 4.92 -30.28
CA LEU A 186 -14.60 5.55 -29.16
C LEU A 186 -14.13 6.97 -29.51
N LYS A 187 -13.63 7.19 -30.74
CA LYS A 187 -13.20 8.51 -31.19
C LYS A 187 -14.36 9.53 -31.25
N ARG A 188 -15.53 9.11 -31.76
CA ARG A 188 -16.74 9.95 -31.80
C ARG A 188 -17.27 10.24 -30.40
N LEU A 189 -17.36 9.22 -29.56
CA LEU A 189 -17.81 9.33 -28.17
C LEU A 189 -16.96 10.32 -27.37
N LYS A 190 -15.63 10.31 -27.56
CA LYS A 190 -14.71 11.25 -26.93
C LYS A 190 -15.08 12.71 -27.24
N ARG A 191 -15.45 13.00 -28.49
CA ARG A 191 -15.87 14.35 -28.91
C ARG A 191 -17.15 14.75 -28.21
N ASP A 192 -18.14 13.87 -28.18
CA ASP A 192 -19.46 14.18 -27.65
C ASP A 192 -19.41 14.35 -26.11
N ILE A 193 -18.65 13.50 -25.40
CA ILE A 193 -18.37 13.69 -23.95
C ILE A 193 -17.65 15.02 -23.70
N THR A 194 -16.67 15.38 -24.55
CA THR A 194 -15.91 16.64 -24.36
C THR A 194 -16.81 17.86 -24.53
N ASN A 195 -17.75 17.84 -25.47
CA ASN A 195 -18.72 18.90 -25.67
C ASN A 195 -19.71 18.96 -24.50
N TRP A 196 -20.29 17.81 -24.12
CA TRP A 196 -21.20 17.71 -22.98
C TRP A 196 -20.60 18.21 -21.66
N ASN A 197 -19.35 17.83 -21.35
CA ASN A 197 -18.68 18.28 -20.13
C ASN A 197 -18.46 19.81 -20.12
N ARG A 198 -18.23 20.42 -21.29
CA ARG A 198 -18.10 21.88 -21.43
C ARG A 198 -19.43 22.58 -21.14
N GLU A 199 -20.54 22.00 -21.61
CA GLU A 199 -21.89 22.55 -21.49
C GLU A 199 -22.48 22.38 -20.07
N GLU A 200 -22.35 21.19 -19.47
CA GLU A 200 -22.99 20.88 -18.19
C GLU A 200 -22.21 21.34 -16.95
N PHE A 201 -20.90 21.10 -16.90
CA PHE A 201 -20.10 21.29 -15.69
C PHE A 201 -19.23 22.55 -15.71
N GLY A 202 -18.75 22.97 -16.89
CA GLY A 202 -17.77 24.06 -16.99
C GLY A 202 -16.56 23.84 -16.05
N LYS A 203 -16.11 24.89 -15.36
CA LYS A 203 -15.18 24.76 -14.23
C LYS A 203 -15.96 24.55 -12.93
N VAL A 204 -15.95 23.33 -12.39
CA VAL A 204 -16.58 22.95 -11.10
C VAL A 204 -16.26 23.94 -9.97
N GLU A 205 -15.03 24.45 -9.95
CA GLU A 205 -14.55 25.46 -8.99
C GLU A 205 -15.34 26.77 -9.07
N THR A 206 -15.66 27.24 -10.28
CA THR A 206 -16.42 28.48 -10.50
C THR A 206 -17.87 28.36 -10.01
N ARG A 207 -18.53 27.21 -10.23
CA ARG A 207 -19.87 26.96 -9.69
C ARG A 207 -19.88 26.93 -8.16
N LYS A 208 -18.87 26.30 -7.55
CA LYS A 208 -18.72 26.23 -6.09
C LYS A 208 -18.52 27.60 -5.47
N THR A 209 -17.64 28.44 -6.03
CA THR A 209 -17.41 29.81 -5.54
C THR A 209 -18.70 30.62 -5.61
N ARG A 210 -19.42 30.57 -6.73
CA ARG A 210 -20.72 31.23 -6.86
C ARG A 210 -21.73 30.77 -5.80
N ALA A 211 -21.85 29.46 -5.57
CA ALA A 211 -22.76 28.93 -4.56
C ALA A 211 -22.38 29.37 -3.13
N LEU A 212 -21.08 29.53 -2.83
CA LEU A 212 -20.59 30.05 -1.55
C LEU A 212 -20.89 31.55 -1.39
N ASP A 213 -20.70 32.34 -2.45
CA ASP A 213 -20.96 33.78 -2.45
C ASP A 213 -22.46 34.07 -2.25
N GLU A 214 -23.34 33.32 -2.92
CA GLU A 214 -24.79 33.42 -2.73
C GLU A 214 -25.20 33.03 -1.29
N LEU A 215 -24.52 32.04 -0.68
CA LEU A 215 -24.77 31.62 0.71
C LEU A 215 -24.33 32.69 1.72
N ALA A 216 -23.16 33.30 1.50
CA ALA A 216 -22.64 34.38 2.32
C ALA A 216 -23.56 35.61 2.29
N ALA A 217 -24.15 35.91 1.13
CA ALA A 217 -25.15 36.99 0.99
C ALA A 217 -26.41 36.73 1.83
N PHE A 218 -26.90 35.48 1.89
CA PHE A 218 -28.02 35.11 2.77
C PHE A 218 -27.65 35.15 4.25
N GLU A 219 -26.43 34.74 4.63
CA GLU A 219 -25.95 34.81 6.01
C GLU A 219 -25.82 36.27 6.49
N GLN A 220 -25.30 37.16 5.66
CA GLN A 220 -25.23 38.60 5.94
C GLN A 220 -26.63 39.25 6.02
N ALA A 221 -27.57 38.83 5.16
CA ALA A 221 -28.96 39.27 5.25
C ALA A 221 -29.63 38.82 6.56
N ALA A 222 -29.29 37.62 7.06
CA ALA A 222 -29.82 37.08 8.31
C ALA A 222 -29.34 37.83 9.58
N GLU A 223 -28.23 38.57 9.50
CA GLU A 223 -27.73 39.42 10.59
C GLU A 223 -28.54 40.71 10.76
N SER A 224 -29.16 41.19 9.68
CA SER A 224 -29.91 42.46 9.65
C SER A 224 -31.43 42.28 9.66
N ARG A 225 -31.95 41.15 9.16
CA ARG A 225 -33.38 40.85 9.11
C ARG A 225 -33.67 39.34 9.22
N GLN A 226 -34.94 38.99 9.50
CA GLN A 226 -35.38 37.61 9.33
C GLN A 226 -35.51 37.25 7.85
N LEU A 227 -35.03 36.05 7.50
CA LEU A 227 -35.18 35.48 6.16
C LEU A 227 -36.60 34.95 5.95
N THR A 228 -37.12 35.12 4.74
CA THR A 228 -38.42 34.60 4.33
C THR A 228 -38.37 33.09 4.07
N VAL A 229 -39.52 32.41 4.10
CA VAL A 229 -39.60 30.95 3.86
C VAL A 229 -38.99 30.54 2.49
N PRO A 230 -39.24 31.25 1.37
CA PRO A 230 -38.56 30.95 0.10
C PRO A 230 -37.04 31.09 0.15
N GLU A 231 -36.52 32.11 0.86
CA GLU A 231 -35.08 32.32 1.03
C GLU A 231 -34.44 31.21 1.88
N LEU A 232 -35.14 30.72 2.91
CA LEU A 232 -34.71 29.58 3.70
C LEU A 232 -34.63 28.28 2.87
N ILE A 233 -35.61 28.05 1.98
CA ILE A 233 -35.61 26.92 1.04
C ILE A 233 -34.47 27.06 0.03
N GLN A 234 -34.24 28.25 -0.51
CA GLN A 234 -33.15 28.51 -1.45
C GLN A 234 -31.78 28.33 -0.80
N MET A 235 -31.60 28.82 0.43
CA MET A 235 -30.39 28.59 1.23
C MET A 235 -30.18 27.09 1.51
N MET A 236 -31.25 26.32 1.73
CA MET A 236 -31.16 24.85 1.86
C MET A 236 -30.73 24.18 0.54
N ASN A 237 -31.31 24.58 -0.59
CA ASN A 237 -30.95 24.04 -1.91
C ASN A 237 -29.49 24.35 -2.27
N LEU A 238 -29.02 25.57 -2.01
CA LEU A 238 -27.60 25.94 -2.19
C LEU A 238 -26.68 25.10 -1.31
N ARG A 239 -27.09 24.78 -0.07
CA ARG A 239 -26.33 23.87 0.81
C ARG A 239 -26.28 22.44 0.26
N ILE A 240 -27.34 21.96 -0.39
CA ILE A 240 -27.38 20.63 -1.03
C ILE A 240 -26.49 20.62 -2.29
N GLU A 241 -26.62 21.64 -3.16
CA GLU A 241 -25.79 21.80 -4.35
C GLU A 241 -24.30 21.88 -3.97
N LEU A 242 -23.95 22.68 -2.96
CA LEU A 242 -22.59 22.80 -2.47
C LEU A 242 -22.05 21.44 -1.98
N GLN A 243 -22.88 20.61 -1.35
CA GLN A 243 -22.47 19.25 -0.95
C GLN A 243 -22.19 18.35 -2.16
N GLN A 244 -23.02 18.42 -3.21
CA GLN A 244 -22.81 17.66 -4.44
C GLN A 244 -21.54 18.11 -5.18
N LEU A 245 -21.33 19.44 -5.30
CA LEU A 245 -20.14 20.02 -5.93
C LEU A 245 -18.86 19.64 -5.17
N VAL A 246 -18.87 19.72 -3.82
CA VAL A 246 -17.72 19.31 -3.00
C VAL A 246 -17.42 17.81 -3.16
N LYS A 247 -18.45 16.96 -3.29
CA LYS A 247 -18.27 15.52 -3.54
C LYS A 247 -17.67 15.25 -4.92
N ALA A 248 -18.15 15.94 -5.96
CA ALA A 248 -17.59 15.84 -7.31
C ALA A 248 -16.12 16.31 -7.34
N GLU A 249 -15.83 17.43 -6.67
CA GLU A 249 -14.47 17.95 -6.51
C GLU A 249 -13.55 16.96 -5.79
N GLU A 250 -14.05 16.33 -4.72
CA GLU A 250 -13.34 15.27 -3.99
C GLU A 250 -13.02 14.08 -4.90
N ILE A 251 -13.98 13.58 -5.69
CA ILE A 251 -13.76 12.47 -6.63
C ILE A 251 -12.69 12.84 -7.67
N SER A 252 -12.76 14.06 -8.22
CA SER A 252 -11.77 14.54 -9.20
C SER A 252 -10.38 14.66 -8.56
N TRP A 253 -10.25 15.27 -7.37
CA TRP A 253 -8.97 15.38 -6.66
C TRP A 253 -8.45 14.04 -6.16
N ARG A 254 -9.32 13.09 -5.82
CA ARG A 254 -8.94 11.71 -5.46
C ARG A 254 -8.36 10.97 -6.66
N GLN A 255 -9.01 11.04 -7.81
CA GLN A 255 -8.51 10.48 -9.08
C GLN A 255 -7.14 11.09 -9.44
N LYS A 256 -6.97 12.41 -9.24
CA LYS A 256 -5.71 13.14 -9.51
C LYS A 256 -4.60 12.85 -8.49
N SER A 257 -4.93 12.77 -7.19
CA SER A 257 -3.96 12.57 -6.09
C SER A 257 -3.46 11.14 -5.98
N ARG A 258 -4.24 10.14 -6.46
CA ARG A 258 -3.95 8.70 -6.37
C ARG A 258 -3.89 8.16 -4.93
N CYS A 259 -4.52 8.85 -3.98
CA CYS A 259 -4.66 8.38 -2.59
C CYS A 259 -5.83 7.40 -2.45
N LEU A 260 -5.52 6.10 -2.33
CA LEU A 260 -6.52 5.03 -2.31
C LEU A 260 -7.08 4.72 -0.90
N TRP A 261 -6.41 5.17 0.16
CA TRP A 261 -6.67 4.72 1.54
C TRP A 261 -7.62 5.61 2.35
N LEU A 262 -7.90 6.84 1.90
CA LEU A 262 -8.92 7.67 2.53
C LEU A 262 -10.29 7.25 1.97
N LYS A 263 -11.19 6.76 2.83
CA LYS A 263 -12.61 6.55 2.48
C LYS A 263 -13.35 7.89 2.61
N GLU A 264 -14.42 8.06 1.83
CA GLU A 264 -15.29 9.24 1.61
C GLU A 264 -15.82 9.96 2.88
N GLY A 265 -15.44 9.53 4.08
CA GLY A 265 -15.91 10.08 5.35
C GLY A 265 -15.06 11.20 5.96
N ASP A 266 -13.84 11.45 5.47
CA ASP A 266 -12.99 12.55 5.93
C ASP A 266 -12.85 13.57 4.78
N LYS A 267 -13.88 14.41 4.63
CA LYS A 267 -14.09 15.43 3.58
C LYS A 267 -12.94 16.45 3.53
N ASN A 268 -11.76 16.05 3.07
CA ASN A 268 -10.59 16.92 3.03
C ASN A 268 -10.01 17.03 1.61
N THR A 269 -10.68 17.84 0.78
CA THR A 269 -10.21 18.20 -0.56
C THR A 269 -8.83 18.87 -0.54
N LYS A 270 -8.54 19.71 0.46
CA LYS A 270 -7.23 20.38 0.64
C LYS A 270 -6.08 19.37 0.78
N PHE A 271 -6.29 18.25 1.45
CA PHE A 271 -5.30 17.18 1.58
C PHE A 271 -5.00 16.53 0.23
N PHE A 272 -6.02 16.13 -0.53
CA PHE A 272 -5.85 15.50 -1.84
C PHE A 272 -5.22 16.45 -2.86
N GLN A 273 -5.67 17.71 -2.89
CA GLN A 273 -5.11 18.76 -3.74
C GLN A 273 -3.60 18.96 -3.46
N LYS A 274 -3.20 19.04 -2.18
CA LYS A 274 -1.79 19.20 -1.80
C LYS A 274 -0.94 17.99 -2.20
N ILE A 275 -1.46 16.76 -2.10
CA ILE A 275 -0.76 15.56 -2.59
C ILE A 275 -0.63 15.58 -4.11
N ALA A 276 -1.70 15.91 -4.83
CA ALA A 276 -1.68 16.03 -6.28
C ALA A 276 -0.67 17.08 -6.76
N ASN A 277 -0.62 18.23 -6.10
CA ASN A 277 0.35 19.30 -6.39
C ASN A 277 1.79 18.88 -6.04
N SER A 278 1.99 18.15 -4.93
CA SER A 278 3.30 17.59 -4.59
C SER A 278 3.80 16.58 -5.64
N HIS A 279 2.92 15.67 -6.10
CA HIS A 279 3.24 14.76 -7.21
C HIS A 279 3.51 15.50 -8.51
N ARG A 280 2.76 16.58 -8.81
CA ARG A 280 3.01 17.44 -9.98
C ARG A 280 4.42 18.02 -9.93
N LYS A 281 4.79 18.64 -8.80
CA LYS A 281 6.12 19.23 -8.59
C LYS A 281 7.24 18.20 -8.67
N GLY A 282 7.03 17.01 -8.09
CA GLY A 282 8.02 15.94 -8.11
C GLY A 282 8.28 15.35 -9.50
N ASN A 283 7.27 15.33 -10.38
CA ASN A 283 7.35 14.73 -11.72
C ASN A 283 7.69 15.74 -12.82
N CYS A 284 7.83 17.04 -12.51
CA CYS A 284 8.18 18.06 -13.49
C CYS A 284 9.65 17.91 -13.90
N ILE A 285 9.93 17.96 -15.19
CA ILE A 285 11.29 17.97 -15.73
C ILE A 285 11.58 19.41 -16.16
N ASP A 286 12.25 20.14 -15.27
CA ASP A 286 12.59 21.55 -15.46
C ASP A 286 13.96 21.73 -16.13
N LYS A 287 14.86 20.78 -15.91
CA LYS A 287 16.21 20.77 -16.48
C LYS A 287 16.68 19.34 -16.70
N LEU A 288 17.51 19.17 -17.72
CA LEU A 288 18.06 17.89 -18.11
C LEU A 288 19.57 17.99 -18.30
N LYS A 289 20.33 17.13 -17.63
CA LYS A 289 21.77 16.97 -17.84
C LYS A 289 22.01 15.93 -18.92
N VAL A 290 22.67 16.34 -20.00
CA VAL A 290 23.09 15.48 -21.12
C VAL A 290 24.61 15.60 -21.26
N GLY A 291 25.33 14.53 -20.93
CA GLY A 291 26.80 14.56 -20.84
C GLY A 291 27.27 15.54 -19.76
N THR A 292 28.00 16.58 -20.17
CA THR A 292 28.48 17.67 -19.30
C THR A 292 27.56 18.90 -19.31
N GLU A 293 26.63 19.01 -20.27
CA GLU A 293 25.74 20.16 -20.44
C GLU A 293 24.47 20.01 -19.59
N ILE A 294 23.98 21.14 -19.03
CA ILE A 294 22.67 21.24 -18.39
C ILE A 294 21.75 22.05 -19.30
N ILE A 295 20.70 21.41 -19.78
CA ILE A 295 19.70 21.97 -20.67
C ILE A 295 18.49 22.41 -19.86
N GLU A 296 18.12 23.68 -19.96
CA GLU A 296 16.93 24.25 -19.32
C GLU A 296 15.85 24.68 -20.35
N ASP A 297 16.23 24.73 -21.64
CA ASP A 297 15.30 25.02 -22.72
C ASP A 297 14.27 23.88 -22.89
N LYS A 298 12.98 24.22 -22.77
CA LYS A 298 11.87 23.25 -22.82
C LYS A 298 11.83 22.49 -24.15
N HIS A 299 12.19 23.12 -25.26
CA HIS A 299 12.16 22.48 -26.58
C HIS A 299 13.30 21.47 -26.72
N ARG A 300 14.53 21.84 -26.34
CA ARG A 300 15.66 20.90 -26.29
C ARG A 300 15.42 19.76 -25.31
N ILE A 301 14.89 20.01 -24.11
CA ILE A 301 14.53 18.93 -23.17
C ILE A 301 13.59 17.92 -23.84
N LYS A 302 12.58 18.43 -24.56
CA LYS A 302 11.63 17.60 -25.31
C LYS A 302 12.32 16.75 -26.38
N GLN A 303 13.18 17.36 -27.19
CA GLN A 303 13.90 16.70 -28.28
C GLN A 303 14.87 15.63 -27.76
N GLU A 304 15.76 15.99 -26.84
CA GLU A 304 16.76 15.10 -26.24
C GLU A 304 16.12 13.90 -25.53
N THR A 305 14.96 14.11 -24.92
CA THR A 305 14.20 13.02 -24.30
C THR A 305 13.67 12.05 -25.36
N VAL A 306 13.15 12.54 -26.48
CA VAL A 306 12.70 11.68 -27.58
C VAL A 306 13.88 10.90 -28.16
N ASP A 307 14.97 11.58 -28.49
CA ASP A 307 16.16 10.98 -29.10
C ASP A 307 16.76 9.88 -28.21
N PHE A 308 16.85 10.12 -26.90
CA PHE A 308 17.34 9.13 -25.94
C PHE A 308 16.50 7.86 -25.92
N TYR A 309 15.17 7.98 -25.85
CA TYR A 309 14.28 6.82 -25.76
C TYR A 309 14.13 6.11 -27.10
N GLU A 310 14.11 6.84 -28.22
CA GLU A 310 14.14 6.26 -29.56
C GLU A 310 15.44 5.45 -29.76
N SER A 311 16.59 5.99 -29.36
CA SER A 311 17.86 5.26 -29.35
C SER A 311 17.84 4.04 -28.43
N LEU A 312 17.28 4.16 -27.21
CA LEU A 312 17.18 3.05 -26.26
C LEU A 312 16.40 1.86 -26.84
N TYR A 313 15.27 2.13 -27.51
CA TYR A 313 14.40 1.10 -28.07
C TYR A 313 14.79 0.66 -29.49
N THR A 314 15.81 1.24 -30.09
CA THR A 314 16.39 0.79 -31.37
C THR A 314 17.29 -0.42 -31.13
N GLU A 315 17.23 -1.42 -32.01
CA GLU A 315 18.12 -2.57 -31.95
C GLU A 315 19.44 -2.20 -32.66
N PRO A 316 20.58 -2.15 -31.95
CA PRO A 316 21.86 -1.80 -32.56
C PRO A 316 22.45 -2.93 -33.42
N GLU A 317 22.14 -4.19 -33.09
CA GLU A 317 22.73 -5.36 -33.75
C GLU A 317 21.83 -5.86 -34.88
N GLN A 318 22.37 -5.90 -36.10
CA GLN A 318 21.62 -6.44 -37.26
C GLN A 318 21.44 -7.96 -37.18
N TRP A 319 22.32 -8.65 -36.47
CA TRP A 319 22.32 -10.10 -36.32
C TRP A 319 22.70 -10.50 -34.90
N ARG A 320 22.04 -11.54 -34.38
CA ARG A 320 22.36 -12.17 -33.09
C ARG A 320 22.42 -13.69 -33.25
N PRO A 321 23.26 -14.39 -32.47
CA PRO A 321 23.29 -15.84 -32.50
C PRO A 321 21.94 -16.43 -32.05
N SER A 322 21.62 -17.63 -32.54
CA SER A 322 20.50 -18.43 -32.06
C SER A 322 21.01 -19.57 -31.18
N ALA A 323 20.23 -19.96 -30.18
CA ALA A 323 20.55 -21.07 -29.29
C ALA A 323 19.31 -21.93 -29.03
N ASN A 324 19.55 -23.24 -28.93
CA ASN A 324 18.58 -24.21 -28.44
C ASN A 324 18.96 -24.60 -27.01
N PHE A 325 18.04 -24.39 -26.07
CA PHE A 325 18.30 -24.67 -24.65
C PHE A 325 17.86 -26.10 -24.33
N GLU A 326 18.83 -26.95 -24.00
CA GLU A 326 18.56 -28.32 -23.57
C GLU A 326 17.73 -28.33 -22.27
N GLY A 327 16.71 -29.19 -22.21
CA GLY A 327 15.86 -29.32 -21.02
C GLY A 327 14.92 -28.13 -20.77
N ILE A 328 14.67 -27.30 -21.78
CA ILE A 328 13.63 -26.27 -21.69
C ILE A 328 12.25 -26.94 -21.60
N PRO A 329 11.41 -26.60 -20.60
CA PRO A 329 10.09 -27.19 -20.49
C PRO A 329 9.19 -26.79 -21.66
N SER A 330 8.29 -27.68 -22.07
CA SER A 330 7.30 -27.43 -23.13
C SER A 330 5.89 -27.63 -22.61
N ILE A 331 4.94 -26.87 -23.16
CA ILE A 331 3.51 -27.09 -22.93
C ILE A 331 3.01 -28.37 -23.62
N SER A 332 1.91 -28.93 -23.14
CA SER A 332 1.22 -30.04 -23.78
C SER A 332 0.42 -29.59 -25.01
N VAL A 333 0.02 -30.55 -25.85
CA VAL A 333 -0.84 -30.29 -27.03
C VAL A 333 -2.20 -29.71 -26.62
N GLU A 334 -2.77 -30.20 -25.52
CA GLU A 334 -4.03 -29.71 -24.96
C GLU A 334 -3.90 -28.28 -24.43
N GLU A 335 -2.82 -27.99 -23.69
CA GLU A 335 -2.53 -26.64 -23.19
C GLU A 335 -2.36 -25.64 -24.34
N LYS A 336 -1.63 -26.03 -25.40
CA LYS A 336 -1.50 -25.25 -26.62
C LYS A 336 -2.86 -24.93 -27.24
N PHE A 337 -3.73 -25.94 -27.39
CA PHE A 337 -5.08 -25.75 -27.93
C PHE A 337 -5.91 -24.78 -27.08
N ASN A 338 -5.88 -24.95 -25.76
CA ASN A 338 -6.62 -24.10 -24.81
C ASN A 338 -6.15 -22.64 -24.83
N LEU A 339 -4.84 -22.40 -24.96
CA LEU A 339 -4.28 -21.04 -25.08
C LEU A 339 -4.77 -20.33 -26.35
N GLU A 340 -4.97 -21.07 -27.44
CA GLU A 340 -5.33 -20.54 -28.76
C GLU A 340 -6.83 -20.63 -29.09
N ALA A 341 -7.65 -21.08 -28.14
CA ALA A 341 -9.11 -21.16 -28.27
C ALA A 341 -9.74 -19.78 -28.56
N THR A 342 -10.97 -19.76 -29.08
CA THR A 342 -11.69 -18.50 -29.31
C THR A 342 -11.96 -17.77 -27.99
N PHE A 343 -11.98 -16.43 -28.00
CA PHE A 343 -12.23 -15.63 -26.81
C PHE A 343 -13.71 -15.67 -26.42
N GLN A 344 -14.01 -15.97 -25.16
CA GLN A 344 -15.38 -16.05 -24.64
C GLN A 344 -15.82 -14.73 -24.00
N GLU A 345 -17.14 -14.45 -23.97
CA GLU A 345 -17.67 -13.22 -23.36
C GLU A 345 -17.30 -13.11 -21.88
N GLU A 346 -17.44 -14.22 -21.14
CA GLU A 346 -17.17 -14.30 -19.70
C GLU A 346 -15.70 -14.05 -19.40
N GLU A 347 -14.80 -14.57 -20.25
CA GLU A 347 -13.35 -14.37 -20.13
C GLU A 347 -12.97 -12.89 -20.32
N VAL A 348 -13.54 -12.24 -21.34
CA VAL A 348 -13.29 -10.83 -21.64
C VAL A 348 -13.85 -9.92 -20.54
N LEU A 349 -15.06 -10.21 -20.05
CA LEU A 349 -15.66 -9.47 -18.96
C LEU A 349 -14.86 -9.63 -17.65
N ALA A 350 -14.42 -10.84 -17.32
CA ALA A 350 -13.56 -11.09 -16.16
C ALA A 350 -12.23 -10.32 -16.25
N ALA A 351 -11.63 -10.24 -17.44
CA ALA A 351 -10.44 -9.44 -17.67
C ALA A 351 -10.68 -7.95 -17.38
N ILE A 352 -11.80 -7.39 -17.84
CA ILE A 352 -12.21 -5.99 -17.59
C ILE A 352 -12.47 -5.74 -16.09
N GLN A 353 -13.21 -6.63 -15.43
CA GLN A 353 -13.55 -6.49 -14.01
C GLN A 353 -12.33 -6.62 -13.08
N SER A 354 -11.35 -7.43 -13.46
CA SER A 354 -10.11 -7.58 -12.69
C SER A 354 -9.19 -6.35 -12.77
N CYS A 355 -9.44 -5.41 -13.70
CA CYS A 355 -8.65 -4.20 -13.82
C CYS A 355 -9.12 -3.11 -12.84
N ALA A 356 -8.18 -2.39 -12.24
CA ALA A 356 -8.51 -1.26 -11.36
C ALA A 356 -9.19 -0.12 -12.16
N PRO A 357 -10.35 0.39 -11.70
CA PRO A 357 -11.20 1.32 -12.47
C PRO A 357 -10.60 2.73 -12.64
N ASP A 358 -9.77 3.17 -11.71
CA ASP A 358 -9.30 4.55 -11.53
C ASP A 358 -7.86 4.79 -12.04
N LYS A 359 -7.26 3.81 -12.72
CA LYS A 359 -5.91 3.95 -13.28
C LYS A 359 -5.88 4.89 -14.48
N ALA A 360 -4.76 5.59 -14.65
CA ALA A 360 -4.56 6.54 -15.74
C ALA A 360 -4.70 5.86 -17.11
N PRO A 361 -5.44 6.46 -18.06
CA PRO A 361 -5.62 5.91 -19.39
C PRO A 361 -4.42 6.20 -20.30
N GLY A 362 -4.28 5.38 -21.34
CA GLY A 362 -3.36 5.60 -22.46
C GLY A 362 -3.89 6.64 -23.48
N PRO A 363 -3.41 6.59 -24.74
CA PRO A 363 -3.76 7.56 -25.77
C PRO A 363 -5.24 7.63 -26.16
N ASP A 364 -6.01 6.56 -25.95
CA ASP A 364 -7.46 6.54 -26.18
C ASP A 364 -8.24 7.36 -25.14
N GLY A 365 -7.68 7.52 -23.93
CA GLY A 365 -8.19 8.40 -22.89
C GLY A 365 -9.31 7.82 -22.03
N TYR A 366 -9.74 6.57 -22.26
CA TYR A 366 -10.80 5.91 -21.48
C TYR A 366 -10.22 5.11 -20.30
N THR A 367 -10.80 5.25 -19.11
CA THR A 367 -10.44 4.44 -17.94
C THR A 367 -11.15 3.08 -17.96
N MET A 368 -10.68 2.12 -17.16
CA MET A 368 -11.38 0.82 -17.05
C MET A 368 -12.77 0.96 -16.40
N ALA A 369 -13.01 2.02 -15.61
CA ALA A 369 -14.33 2.33 -15.07
C ALA A 369 -15.39 2.49 -16.17
N PHE A 370 -15.04 3.14 -17.29
CA PHE A 370 -15.94 3.27 -18.45
C PHE A 370 -16.37 1.89 -18.96
N TYR A 371 -15.42 1.00 -19.25
CA TYR A 371 -15.72 -0.34 -19.76
C TYR A 371 -16.52 -1.19 -18.77
N GLN A 372 -16.25 -1.07 -17.46
CA GLN A 372 -16.97 -1.78 -16.41
C GLN A 372 -18.43 -1.32 -16.28
N LYS A 373 -18.70 -0.02 -16.45
CA LYS A 373 -20.04 0.56 -16.27
C LYS A 373 -20.87 0.59 -17.53
N SER A 374 -20.23 0.55 -18.70
CA SER A 374 -20.88 0.63 -20.01
C SER A 374 -20.92 -0.73 -20.73
N TRP A 375 -20.55 -1.83 -20.06
CA TRP A 375 -20.40 -3.15 -20.66
C TRP A 375 -21.62 -3.59 -21.48
N ASP A 376 -22.81 -3.39 -20.94
CA ASP A 376 -24.06 -3.91 -21.49
C ASP A 376 -24.30 -3.50 -22.96
N PHE A 377 -23.94 -2.26 -23.32
CA PHE A 377 -24.14 -1.74 -24.68
C PHE A 377 -22.87 -1.70 -25.54
N ILE A 378 -21.66 -1.79 -24.96
CA ILE A 378 -20.41 -1.80 -25.74
C ILE A 378 -19.90 -3.21 -26.07
N LYS A 379 -20.38 -4.24 -25.38
CA LYS A 379 -19.83 -5.60 -25.47
C LYS A 379 -19.83 -6.18 -26.88
N VAL A 380 -20.86 -5.88 -27.68
CA VAL A 380 -20.99 -6.40 -29.06
C VAL A 380 -19.80 -5.97 -29.92
N ASP A 381 -19.44 -4.68 -29.89
CA ASP A 381 -18.31 -4.15 -30.66
C ASP A 381 -16.96 -4.66 -30.13
N ILE A 382 -16.83 -4.83 -28.81
CA ILE A 382 -15.60 -5.38 -28.18
C ILE A 382 -15.39 -6.84 -28.59
N LEU A 383 -16.41 -7.68 -28.47
CA LEU A 383 -16.32 -9.10 -28.82
C LEU A 383 -16.05 -9.29 -30.32
N ALA A 384 -16.68 -8.47 -31.17
CA ALA A 384 -16.39 -8.49 -32.60
C ALA A 384 -14.92 -8.13 -32.91
N ALA A 385 -14.36 -7.14 -32.23
CA ALA A 385 -12.94 -6.78 -32.36
C ALA A 385 -12.00 -7.89 -31.85
N MET A 386 -12.33 -8.53 -30.72
CA MET A 386 -11.59 -9.68 -30.17
C MET A 386 -11.59 -10.87 -31.13
N ASN A 387 -12.74 -11.17 -31.75
CA ASN A 387 -12.87 -12.22 -32.75
C ASN A 387 -12.06 -11.92 -34.03
N HIS A 388 -12.07 -10.67 -34.50
CA HIS A 388 -11.20 -10.26 -35.61
C HIS A 388 -9.72 -10.48 -35.26
N TYR A 389 -9.29 -10.06 -34.06
CA TYR A 389 -7.92 -10.25 -33.58
C TYR A 389 -7.55 -11.74 -33.48
N HIS A 390 -8.46 -12.59 -33.03
CA HIS A 390 -8.26 -14.04 -32.96
C HIS A 390 -7.99 -14.63 -34.35
N GLN A 391 -8.84 -14.31 -35.32
CA GLN A 391 -8.78 -14.86 -36.69
C GLN A 391 -7.54 -14.38 -37.46
N HIS A 392 -7.21 -13.09 -37.35
CA HIS A 392 -6.21 -12.46 -38.21
C HIS A 392 -4.86 -12.23 -37.51
N CYS A 393 -4.79 -12.35 -36.19
CA CYS A 393 -3.61 -12.06 -35.36
C CYS A 393 -3.13 -10.60 -35.37
N TRP A 394 -3.95 -9.66 -35.85
CA TRP A 394 -3.61 -8.24 -35.86
C TRP A 394 -4.85 -7.34 -35.72
N MET A 395 -4.61 -6.07 -35.40
CA MET A 395 -5.60 -4.99 -35.31
C MET A 395 -5.08 -3.69 -35.92
N VAL A 396 -5.95 -2.70 -36.12
CA VAL A 396 -5.55 -1.33 -36.47
C VAL A 396 -4.44 -0.83 -35.53
N ARG A 397 -3.32 -0.40 -36.11
CA ARG A 397 -2.09 -0.01 -35.39
C ARG A 397 -2.31 1.08 -34.32
N SER A 398 -3.27 1.99 -34.52
CA SER A 398 -3.59 3.03 -33.54
C SER A 398 -4.10 2.48 -32.20
N CYS A 399 -4.63 1.25 -32.17
CA CYS A 399 -5.00 0.56 -30.94
C CYS A 399 -3.78 0.30 -30.02
N ASN A 400 -2.60 0.12 -30.62
CA ASN A 400 -1.37 -0.23 -29.90
C ASN A 400 -0.49 0.99 -29.58
N ALA A 401 -1.00 2.21 -29.81
CA ALA A 401 -0.33 3.44 -29.40
C ALA A 401 -0.23 3.51 -27.86
N SER A 402 0.92 3.94 -27.35
CA SER A 402 1.19 3.98 -25.91
C SER A 402 1.91 5.28 -25.53
N PHE A 403 1.61 5.80 -24.35
CA PHE A 403 2.39 6.90 -23.79
C PHE A 403 3.48 6.39 -22.85
N ILE A 404 4.67 7.00 -22.87
CA ILE A 404 5.72 6.75 -21.87
C ILE A 404 5.66 7.86 -20.83
N ALA A 405 5.18 7.56 -19.63
CA ALA A 405 5.21 8.46 -18.49
C ALA A 405 6.52 8.30 -17.72
N LEU A 406 7.23 9.40 -17.48
CA LEU A 406 8.50 9.40 -16.77
C LEU A 406 8.27 9.60 -15.27
N ILE A 407 8.67 8.61 -14.45
CA ILE A 407 8.59 8.69 -12.99
C ILE A 407 10.00 8.77 -12.40
N PRO A 408 10.34 9.81 -11.62
CA PRO A 408 11.68 9.95 -11.04
C PRO A 408 11.96 8.83 -10.03
N LYS A 409 13.12 8.18 -10.15
CA LYS A 409 13.61 7.15 -9.22
C LYS A 409 14.13 7.75 -7.91
N LYS A 410 14.62 8.99 -7.96
CA LYS A 410 15.19 9.74 -6.83
C LYS A 410 14.74 11.20 -6.86
N LYS A 411 14.79 11.87 -5.71
CA LYS A 411 14.51 13.32 -5.62
C LYS A 411 15.59 14.10 -6.38
N GLY A 412 15.19 15.17 -7.08
CA GLY A 412 16.12 16.00 -7.85
C GLY A 412 16.75 15.27 -9.03
N ALA A 413 16.02 14.32 -9.64
CA ALA A 413 16.46 13.68 -10.89
C ALA A 413 16.72 14.75 -11.96
N ILE A 414 17.89 14.69 -12.59
CA ILE A 414 18.30 15.60 -13.67
C ILE A 414 18.79 14.85 -14.91
N GLU A 415 19.05 13.54 -14.84
CA GLU A 415 19.47 12.73 -15.99
C GLU A 415 18.35 11.76 -16.39
N LEU A 416 18.18 11.45 -17.68
CA LEU A 416 17.10 10.55 -18.15
C LEU A 416 17.19 9.14 -17.54
N LYS A 417 18.39 8.67 -17.20
CA LYS A 417 18.59 7.38 -16.51
C LYS A 417 17.99 7.34 -15.10
N ASP A 418 17.79 8.51 -14.48
CA ASP A 418 17.14 8.65 -13.18
C ASP A 418 15.62 8.55 -13.25
N TYR A 419 15.04 8.45 -14.45
CA TYR A 419 13.61 8.26 -14.65
C TYR A 419 13.31 6.80 -14.98
N ARG A 420 12.14 6.34 -14.53
CA ARG A 420 11.55 5.05 -14.85
C ARG A 420 10.48 5.27 -15.92
N PRO A 421 10.61 4.68 -17.11
CA PRO A 421 9.59 4.78 -18.15
C PRO A 421 8.42 3.86 -17.82
N ILE A 422 7.21 4.39 -17.65
CA ILE A 422 5.99 3.60 -17.48
C ILE A 422 5.10 3.77 -18.71
N SER A 423 4.80 2.67 -19.39
CA SER A 423 3.90 2.64 -20.53
C SER A 423 2.44 2.74 -20.07
N LEU A 424 1.77 3.84 -20.42
CA LEU A 424 0.33 3.98 -20.36
C LEU A 424 -0.26 3.46 -21.68
N ILE A 425 -0.63 2.19 -21.67
CA ILE A 425 -1.25 1.50 -22.81
C ILE A 425 -2.71 1.90 -22.99
N GLY A 426 -3.18 1.90 -24.24
CA GLY A 426 -4.60 2.08 -24.55
C GLY A 426 -5.47 1.00 -23.89
N SER A 427 -6.67 1.37 -23.47
CA SER A 427 -7.60 0.51 -22.78
C SER A 427 -8.10 -0.67 -23.62
N VAL A 428 -8.31 -0.48 -24.93
CA VAL A 428 -8.67 -1.59 -25.83
C VAL A 428 -7.54 -2.62 -25.91
N TYR A 429 -6.30 -2.18 -26.13
CA TYR A 429 -5.13 -3.07 -26.10
C TYR A 429 -4.97 -3.73 -24.72
N LYS A 430 -5.23 -2.99 -23.63
CA LYS A 430 -5.14 -3.52 -22.27
C LYS A 430 -6.10 -4.69 -22.04
N ILE A 431 -7.30 -4.67 -22.63
CA ILE A 431 -8.24 -5.80 -22.57
C ILE A 431 -7.60 -7.03 -23.23
N ILE A 432 -7.05 -6.89 -24.44
CA ILE A 432 -6.38 -7.98 -25.17
C ILE A 432 -5.20 -8.53 -24.36
N ALA A 433 -4.30 -7.65 -23.92
CA ALA A 433 -3.14 -8.04 -23.12
C ALA A 433 -3.56 -8.73 -21.83
N LYS A 434 -4.63 -8.26 -21.17
CA LYS A 434 -5.13 -8.86 -19.94
C LYS A 434 -5.68 -10.26 -20.16
N VAL A 435 -6.49 -10.47 -21.21
CA VAL A 435 -7.02 -11.79 -21.59
C VAL A 435 -5.87 -12.76 -21.86
N LEU A 436 -4.91 -12.37 -22.70
CA LEU A 436 -3.74 -13.20 -23.01
C LEU A 436 -2.88 -13.47 -21.76
N ALA A 437 -2.74 -12.51 -20.85
CA ALA A 437 -2.01 -12.71 -19.60
C ALA A 437 -2.72 -13.71 -18.67
N GLU A 438 -4.05 -13.68 -18.57
CA GLU A 438 -4.80 -14.68 -17.79
C GLU A 438 -4.67 -16.08 -18.40
N ARG A 439 -4.69 -16.21 -19.73
CA ARG A 439 -4.41 -17.50 -20.40
C ARG A 439 -3.00 -18.00 -20.11
N LEU A 440 -1.98 -17.14 -20.26
CA LEU A 440 -0.58 -17.50 -20.05
C LEU A 440 -0.30 -17.97 -18.61
N LYS A 441 -0.99 -17.39 -17.61
CA LYS A 441 -0.87 -17.79 -16.21
C LYS A 441 -1.22 -19.25 -15.95
N THR A 442 -2.03 -19.87 -16.80
CA THR A 442 -2.45 -21.27 -16.61
C THR A 442 -1.30 -22.25 -16.86
N VAL A 443 -0.31 -21.87 -17.69
CA VAL A 443 0.82 -22.72 -18.08
C VAL A 443 2.18 -22.25 -17.56
N VAL A 444 2.36 -20.94 -17.32
CA VAL A 444 3.66 -20.32 -17.01
C VAL A 444 4.36 -20.94 -15.79
N GLY A 445 3.60 -21.42 -14.79
CA GLY A 445 4.15 -22.04 -13.58
C GLY A 445 4.93 -23.33 -13.85
N LYS A 446 4.60 -24.05 -14.93
CA LYS A 446 5.26 -25.29 -15.37
C LYS A 446 6.48 -25.01 -16.25
N LEU A 447 6.47 -23.88 -16.96
CA LEU A 447 7.51 -23.50 -17.91
C LEU A 447 8.74 -22.87 -17.27
N VAL A 448 8.58 -22.33 -16.05
CA VAL A 448 9.59 -21.52 -15.39
C VAL A 448 10.20 -22.27 -14.20
N SER A 449 11.52 -22.30 -14.16
CA SER A 449 12.37 -22.93 -13.15
C SER A 449 11.93 -22.62 -11.71
N LYS A 450 12.07 -23.58 -10.80
CA LYS A 450 11.83 -23.38 -9.35
C LYS A 450 12.74 -22.30 -8.72
N HIS A 451 13.80 -21.90 -9.42
CA HIS A 451 14.72 -20.84 -9.01
C HIS A 451 14.19 -19.42 -9.27
N GLN A 452 13.14 -19.24 -10.09
CA GLN A 452 12.51 -17.94 -10.37
C GLN A 452 11.31 -17.67 -9.45
N ASN A 453 11.38 -16.62 -8.64
CA ASN A 453 10.37 -16.36 -7.61
C ASN A 453 9.45 -15.16 -7.93
N ALA A 454 9.66 -14.45 -9.05
CA ALA A 454 8.84 -13.30 -9.41
C ALA A 454 7.63 -13.66 -10.30
N PHE A 455 6.56 -12.85 -10.17
CA PHE A 455 5.34 -12.84 -10.99
C PHE A 455 4.49 -14.12 -11.08
N LEU A 456 4.99 -15.24 -10.57
CA LEU A 456 4.28 -16.52 -10.58
C LEU A 456 3.26 -16.61 -9.44
N LYS A 457 2.12 -17.25 -9.73
CA LYS A 457 1.12 -17.58 -8.71
C LYS A 457 1.76 -18.50 -7.67
N ASP A 458 1.37 -18.31 -6.41
CA ASP A 458 1.79 -19.13 -5.26
C ASP A 458 3.29 -19.04 -4.87
N ARG A 459 4.12 -18.26 -5.59
CA ARG A 459 5.48 -17.91 -5.18
C ARG A 459 5.51 -16.54 -4.51
N GLN A 460 6.05 -16.46 -3.28
CA GLN A 460 6.09 -15.21 -2.52
C GLN A 460 7.48 -14.57 -2.62
N ILE A 461 7.55 -13.23 -2.67
CA ILE A 461 8.81 -12.48 -2.68
C ILE A 461 9.74 -12.83 -1.50
N THR A 462 9.15 -13.24 -0.37
CA THR A 462 9.89 -13.64 0.82
C THR A 462 10.56 -15.01 0.69
N ASP A 463 10.17 -15.83 -0.29
CA ASP A 463 10.71 -17.19 -0.50
C ASP A 463 12.17 -17.11 -0.93
N ALA A 464 12.47 -16.29 -1.94
CA ALA A 464 13.85 -16.04 -2.38
C ALA A 464 14.71 -15.46 -1.24
N SER A 465 14.14 -14.57 -0.43
CA SER A 465 14.85 -13.96 0.71
C SER A 465 15.12 -14.97 1.83
N LEU A 466 14.17 -15.88 2.11
CA LEU A 466 14.36 -16.97 3.06
C LEU A 466 15.44 -17.94 2.57
N ILE A 467 15.35 -18.39 1.31
CA ILE A 467 16.34 -19.30 0.71
C ILE A 467 17.74 -18.69 0.80
N ALA A 468 17.91 -17.45 0.32
CA ALA A 468 19.21 -16.79 0.30
C ALA A 468 19.81 -16.65 1.72
N ASN A 469 19.00 -16.29 2.72
CA ASN A 469 19.47 -16.20 4.11
C ASN A 469 19.80 -17.58 4.71
N GLU A 470 19.01 -18.63 4.42
CA GLU A 470 19.27 -19.97 4.95
C GLU A 470 20.51 -20.61 4.30
N VAL A 471 20.68 -20.46 2.99
CA VAL A 471 21.86 -20.90 2.23
C VAL A 471 23.13 -20.21 2.73
N LEU A 472 23.07 -18.88 2.90
CA LEU A 472 24.22 -18.08 3.38
C LEU A 472 24.60 -18.45 4.82
N ASP A 473 23.63 -18.56 5.75
CA ASP A 473 23.92 -18.98 7.14
C ASP A 473 24.50 -20.39 7.21
N TRP A 474 24.14 -21.28 6.28
CA TRP A 474 24.75 -22.62 6.22
C TRP A 474 26.21 -22.57 5.77
N LYS A 475 26.51 -21.90 4.65
CA LYS A 475 27.89 -21.75 4.16
C LYS A 475 28.79 -21.05 5.19
N ILE A 476 28.29 -20.00 5.86
CA ILE A 476 29.01 -19.31 6.94
C ILE A 476 29.38 -20.27 8.08
N LYS A 477 28.44 -21.10 8.53
CA LYS A 477 28.68 -22.06 9.62
C LYS A 477 29.69 -23.15 9.29
N ASN A 478 29.69 -23.61 8.05
CA ASN A 478 30.59 -24.67 7.62
C ASN A 478 32.01 -24.16 7.32
N GLY A 479 32.24 -22.85 7.36
CA GLY A 479 33.56 -22.24 7.22
C GLY A 479 34.17 -22.30 5.81
N GLY A 480 33.47 -22.85 4.81
CA GLY A 480 33.97 -22.90 3.44
C GLY A 480 33.93 -21.53 2.77
N ALA A 481 34.99 -21.15 2.07
CA ALA A 481 35.04 -19.93 1.26
C ALA A 481 34.00 -20.00 0.13
N GLY A 482 33.38 -18.87 -0.19
CA GLY A 482 32.40 -18.80 -1.27
C GLY A 482 32.11 -17.36 -1.69
N ILE A 483 31.45 -17.22 -2.83
CA ILE A 483 31.08 -15.92 -3.39
C ILE A 483 29.59 -15.90 -3.67
N LEU A 484 28.97 -14.77 -3.31
CA LEU A 484 27.63 -14.40 -3.74
C LEU A 484 27.73 -13.23 -4.73
N CYS A 485 27.36 -13.45 -5.98
CA CYS A 485 27.23 -12.39 -6.98
C CYS A 485 25.79 -11.89 -7.00
N LYS A 486 25.59 -10.59 -6.81
CA LYS A 486 24.33 -9.90 -7.09
C LYS A 486 24.47 -9.16 -8.41
N LEU A 487 23.73 -9.59 -9.42
CA LEU A 487 23.75 -8.99 -10.75
C LEU A 487 22.66 -7.92 -10.88
N ASP A 488 22.97 -6.86 -11.62
CA ASP A 488 22.03 -5.79 -12.02
C ASP A 488 21.92 -5.80 -13.55
N ILE A 489 20.75 -6.08 -14.11
CA ILE A 489 20.53 -6.04 -15.57
C ILE A 489 20.15 -4.63 -15.98
N GLU A 490 20.86 -4.06 -16.95
CA GLU A 490 20.59 -2.70 -17.41
C GLU A 490 19.24 -2.62 -18.14
N LYS A 491 18.32 -1.81 -17.59
CA LYS A 491 17.03 -1.49 -18.24
C LYS A 491 16.35 -2.74 -18.81
N ALA A 492 16.27 -3.79 -17.99
CA ALA A 492 15.99 -5.16 -18.44
C ALA A 492 14.73 -5.31 -19.32
N PHE A 493 13.64 -4.60 -19.00
CA PHE A 493 12.44 -4.62 -19.85
C PHE A 493 12.69 -3.92 -21.19
N ASP A 494 13.44 -2.82 -21.22
CA ASP A 494 13.59 -1.97 -22.40
C ASP A 494 14.55 -2.54 -23.47
N GLN A 495 15.44 -3.48 -23.09
CA GLN A 495 16.50 -3.99 -23.97
C GLN A 495 16.23 -5.39 -24.56
N LEU A 496 15.26 -6.14 -24.05
CA LEU A 496 15.03 -7.53 -24.47
C LEU A 496 14.80 -7.64 -25.99
N ASN A 497 15.59 -8.47 -26.66
CA ASN A 497 15.43 -8.72 -28.09
C ASN A 497 14.20 -9.59 -28.37
N TRP A 498 13.38 -9.16 -29.34
CA TRP A 498 12.14 -9.86 -29.69
C TRP A 498 12.37 -11.21 -30.36
N SER A 499 13.34 -11.32 -31.25
CA SER A 499 13.65 -12.58 -31.94
C SER A 499 14.08 -13.67 -30.96
N TYR A 500 14.88 -13.31 -29.95
CA TYR A 500 15.22 -14.20 -28.84
C TYR A 500 13.98 -14.64 -28.05
N LEU A 501 13.11 -13.71 -27.64
CA LEU A 501 11.88 -14.04 -26.92
C LEU A 501 10.98 -15.00 -27.73
N LEU A 502 10.76 -14.71 -29.02
CA LEU A 502 9.93 -15.55 -29.88
C LEU A 502 10.57 -16.93 -30.12
N SER A 503 11.90 -17.03 -30.16
CA SER A 503 12.63 -18.31 -30.19
C SER A 503 12.38 -19.15 -28.93
N ILE A 504 12.45 -18.53 -27.74
CA ILE A 504 12.14 -19.20 -26.47
C ILE A 504 10.70 -19.72 -26.46
N LEU A 505 9.73 -18.92 -26.88
CA LEU A 505 8.32 -19.35 -26.96
C LEU A 505 8.14 -20.54 -27.92
N ARG A 506 8.84 -20.56 -29.06
CA ARG A 506 8.81 -21.72 -29.97
C ARG A 506 9.37 -22.98 -29.30
N GLN A 507 10.50 -22.85 -28.62
CA GLN A 507 11.13 -23.98 -27.92
C GLN A 507 10.27 -24.51 -26.76
N MET A 508 9.47 -23.65 -26.12
CA MET A 508 8.48 -24.03 -25.09
C MET A 508 7.18 -24.61 -25.66
N GLY A 509 7.08 -24.80 -26.98
CA GLY A 509 5.95 -25.47 -27.63
C GLY A 509 4.72 -24.59 -27.88
N PHE A 510 4.81 -23.27 -27.71
CA PHE A 510 3.70 -22.36 -28.06
C PHE A 510 3.37 -22.47 -29.57
N GLY A 511 2.09 -22.36 -29.92
CA GLY A 511 1.66 -22.39 -31.31
C GLY A 511 1.98 -21.10 -32.06
N GLU A 512 2.02 -21.21 -33.40
CA GLU A 512 2.33 -20.07 -34.27
C GLU A 512 1.28 -18.95 -34.16
N ARG A 513 0.01 -19.27 -33.87
CA ARG A 513 -1.01 -18.25 -33.64
C ARG A 513 -0.68 -17.42 -32.40
N TRP A 514 -0.36 -18.09 -31.29
CA TRP A 514 0.07 -17.40 -30.07
C TRP A 514 1.33 -16.55 -30.29
N ILE A 515 2.33 -17.10 -30.98
CA ILE A 515 3.58 -16.39 -31.29
C ILE A 515 3.28 -15.15 -32.15
N ASN A 516 2.38 -15.25 -33.14
CA ASN A 516 1.95 -14.12 -33.96
C ASN A 516 1.20 -13.05 -33.15
N TRP A 517 0.36 -13.45 -32.20
CA TRP A 517 -0.26 -12.52 -31.24
C TRP A 517 0.77 -11.75 -30.42
N ILE A 518 1.75 -12.46 -29.83
CA ILE A 518 2.81 -11.81 -29.06
C ILE A 518 3.64 -10.89 -29.95
N ASN A 519 4.02 -11.33 -31.15
CA ASN A 519 4.77 -10.54 -32.11
C ASN A 519 4.00 -9.27 -32.50
N PHE A 520 2.72 -9.35 -32.85
CA PHE A 520 1.89 -8.18 -33.12
C PHE A 520 1.87 -7.21 -31.93
N ASN A 521 1.65 -7.73 -30.73
CA ASN A 521 1.53 -6.92 -29.52
C ASN A 521 2.81 -6.14 -29.21
N ILE A 522 4.00 -6.73 -29.37
CA ILE A 522 5.28 -6.07 -29.05
C ILE A 522 5.81 -5.21 -30.20
N SER A 523 5.66 -5.65 -31.47
CA SER A 523 6.32 -5.00 -32.62
C SER A 523 5.56 -3.84 -33.25
N THR A 524 4.23 -3.78 -33.10
CA THR A 524 3.40 -2.75 -33.76
C THR A 524 3.18 -1.49 -32.90
N VAL A 525 3.79 -1.43 -31.72
CA VAL A 525 3.66 -0.32 -30.78
C VAL A 525 4.18 0.98 -31.40
N LYS A 526 3.53 2.09 -31.05
CA LYS A 526 4.02 3.45 -31.30
C LYS A 526 4.06 4.22 -29.98
N TYR A 527 5.19 4.85 -29.69
CA TYR A 527 5.39 5.59 -28.45
C TYR A 527 5.36 7.10 -28.66
N SER A 528 4.71 7.80 -27.73
CA SER A 528 4.94 9.22 -27.46
C SER A 528 5.31 9.38 -25.99
N ILE A 529 6.24 10.28 -25.68
CA ILE A 529 6.73 10.49 -24.31
C ILE A 529 5.94 11.62 -23.67
N LEU A 530 5.46 11.41 -22.44
CA LEU A 530 4.77 12.45 -21.68
C LEU A 530 5.79 13.29 -20.91
N ILE A 531 6.07 14.48 -21.44
CA ILE A 531 6.95 15.47 -20.83
C ILE A 531 6.07 16.60 -20.31
N ASN A 532 6.05 16.78 -18.99
CA ASN A 532 5.22 17.78 -18.32
C ASN A 532 3.75 17.73 -18.77
N ARG A 533 3.22 16.51 -18.96
CA ARG A 533 1.84 16.16 -19.38
C ARG A 533 1.52 16.39 -20.86
N SER A 534 2.47 16.87 -21.64
CA SER A 534 2.34 16.98 -23.10
C SER A 534 2.95 15.73 -23.75
N PRO A 535 2.23 15.03 -24.65
CA PRO A 535 2.82 13.96 -25.45
C PRO A 535 3.75 14.56 -26.52
N VAL A 536 4.95 14.01 -26.63
CA VAL A 536 6.00 14.47 -27.55
C VAL A 536 6.61 13.27 -28.27
N GLY A 537 6.94 13.45 -29.55
CA GLY A 537 7.49 12.40 -30.41
C GLY A 537 6.46 11.36 -30.86
N PHE A 538 6.81 10.56 -31.86
CA PHE A 538 6.01 9.43 -32.34
C PHE A 538 6.89 8.41 -33.07
N PHE A 539 7.47 7.46 -32.35
CA PHE A 539 8.45 6.52 -32.89
C PHE A 539 8.05 5.05 -32.67
N SER A 540 8.69 4.14 -33.41
CA SER A 540 8.53 2.68 -33.26
C SER A 540 9.71 2.07 -32.53
N PRO A 541 9.49 1.26 -31.48
CA PRO A 541 10.56 0.44 -30.93
C PRO A 541 10.93 -0.70 -31.91
N GLN A 542 12.12 -1.25 -31.72
CA GLN A 542 12.62 -2.47 -32.39
C GLN A 542 12.98 -3.57 -31.38
N ARG A 543 13.03 -3.25 -30.09
CA ARG A 543 13.25 -4.16 -28.97
C ARG A 543 12.51 -3.69 -27.71
N GLY A 544 12.52 -4.55 -26.69
CA GLY A 544 11.99 -4.25 -25.36
C GLY A 544 10.50 -4.58 -25.16
N LEU A 545 10.11 -4.63 -23.90
CA LEU A 545 8.76 -4.92 -23.41
C LEU A 545 8.21 -3.72 -22.63
N ARG A 546 6.90 -3.54 -22.65
CA ARG A 546 6.22 -2.39 -22.05
C ARG A 546 6.13 -2.49 -20.54
N GLN A 547 6.76 -1.55 -19.85
CA GLN A 547 6.66 -1.48 -18.40
C GLN A 547 5.30 -0.89 -17.96
N GLY A 548 4.37 -1.76 -17.56
CA GLY A 548 2.98 -1.40 -17.24
C GLY A 548 1.94 -2.21 -18.01
N ASP A 549 2.39 -3.01 -18.99
CA ASP A 549 1.58 -3.98 -19.72
C ASP A 549 1.38 -5.27 -18.90
N PRO A 550 0.14 -5.78 -18.73
CA PRO A 550 -0.14 -7.04 -18.05
C PRO A 550 0.63 -8.26 -18.58
N LEU A 551 0.98 -8.30 -19.86
CA LEU A 551 1.71 -9.43 -20.49
C LEU A 551 3.21 -9.41 -20.22
N SER A 552 3.80 -8.21 -20.22
CA SER A 552 5.25 -8.04 -20.25
C SER A 552 6.00 -8.75 -19.11
N PRO A 553 5.51 -8.77 -17.85
CA PRO A 553 6.19 -9.50 -16.77
C PRO A 553 6.34 -11.00 -17.03
N PHE A 554 5.33 -11.64 -17.62
CA PHE A 554 5.35 -13.08 -17.91
C PHE A 554 6.27 -13.40 -19.07
N LEU A 555 6.23 -12.59 -20.13
CA LEU A 555 7.14 -12.74 -21.27
C LEU A 555 8.60 -12.57 -20.84
N PHE A 556 8.86 -11.62 -19.93
CA PHE A 556 10.21 -11.38 -19.41
C PHE A 556 10.74 -12.60 -18.61
N ILE A 557 9.95 -13.19 -17.72
CA ILE A 557 10.43 -14.37 -16.97
C ILE A 557 10.61 -15.61 -17.86
N LEU A 558 9.84 -15.76 -18.94
CA LEU A 558 10.06 -16.82 -19.92
C LEU A 558 11.39 -16.60 -20.66
N ALA A 559 11.70 -15.36 -21.05
CA ALA A 559 13.00 -15.03 -21.64
C ALA A 559 14.18 -15.28 -20.68
N MET A 560 14.01 -14.97 -19.39
CA MET A 560 15.01 -15.23 -18.34
C MET A 560 15.21 -16.73 -18.04
N GLU A 561 14.27 -17.60 -18.44
CA GLU A 561 14.44 -19.04 -18.30
C GLU A 561 15.67 -19.55 -19.08
N GLY A 562 16.02 -18.89 -20.19
CA GLY A 562 17.25 -19.18 -20.93
C GLY A 562 18.52 -19.04 -20.07
N LEU A 563 18.62 -17.98 -19.26
CA LEU A 563 19.73 -17.82 -18.31
C LEU A 563 19.74 -18.92 -17.25
N SER A 564 18.57 -19.27 -16.70
CA SER A 564 18.45 -20.36 -15.72
C SER A 564 18.95 -21.69 -16.30
N ARG A 565 18.57 -22.01 -17.55
CA ARG A 565 19.05 -23.21 -18.26
C ARG A 565 20.53 -23.19 -18.56
N MET A 566 21.10 -22.03 -18.92
CA MET A 566 22.54 -21.91 -19.11
C MET A 566 23.32 -22.16 -17.82
N LEU A 567 22.85 -21.64 -16.69
CA LEU A 567 23.46 -21.87 -15.37
C LEU A 567 23.30 -23.33 -14.91
N ASP A 568 22.15 -23.95 -15.16
CA ASP A 568 21.95 -25.37 -14.90
C ASP A 568 22.89 -26.24 -15.74
N LYS A 569 23.08 -25.90 -17.03
CA LYS A 569 24.02 -26.60 -17.91
C LYS A 569 25.47 -26.42 -17.45
N ALA A 570 25.87 -25.20 -17.07
CA ALA A 570 27.20 -24.94 -16.52
C ALA A 570 27.46 -25.76 -15.24
N LYS A 571 26.44 -25.92 -14.39
CA LYS A 571 26.50 -26.80 -13.21
C LYS A 571 26.63 -28.28 -13.58
N GLN A 572 25.85 -28.76 -14.55
CA GLN A 572 25.97 -30.15 -15.04
C GLN A 572 27.37 -30.45 -15.57
N LEU A 573 27.98 -29.48 -16.28
CA LEU A 573 29.34 -29.56 -16.81
C LEU A 573 30.44 -29.31 -15.76
N GLN A 574 30.07 -29.10 -14.48
CA GLN A 574 31.00 -28.80 -13.38
C GLN A 574 31.81 -27.50 -13.59
N TRP A 575 31.34 -26.59 -14.43
CA TRP A 575 31.94 -25.26 -14.63
C TRP A 575 31.59 -24.30 -13.49
N LEU A 576 30.44 -24.52 -12.86
CA LEU A 576 29.93 -23.71 -11.74
C LEU A 576 29.42 -24.64 -10.64
N ASN A 577 29.96 -24.49 -9.42
CA ASN A 577 29.45 -25.20 -8.25
C ASN A 577 28.74 -24.22 -7.31
N GLY A 578 27.43 -24.42 -7.15
CA GLY A 578 26.62 -23.68 -6.18
C GLY A 578 26.91 -24.09 -4.74
N PHE A 579 26.19 -23.50 -3.78
CA PHE A 579 26.31 -23.87 -2.38
C PHE A 579 25.45 -25.08 -2.04
N ASP A 580 26.08 -26.09 -1.43
CA ASP A 580 25.39 -27.23 -0.84
C ASP A 580 24.82 -26.88 0.53
N VAL A 581 23.55 -27.20 0.74
CA VAL A 581 22.84 -27.05 2.01
C VAL A 581 22.40 -28.40 2.55
N GLY A 582 22.63 -28.64 3.84
CA GLY A 582 22.25 -29.85 4.56
C GLY A 582 23.35 -30.91 4.63
N SER A 583 23.20 -31.85 5.57
CA SER A 583 24.16 -32.94 5.80
C SER A 583 23.62 -34.31 5.38
N MET A 584 22.38 -34.64 5.76
CA MET A 584 21.73 -35.91 5.38
C MET A 584 21.02 -35.82 4.02
N ILE A 585 20.28 -34.72 3.81
CA ILE A 585 19.65 -34.38 2.55
C ILE A 585 20.40 -33.15 2.05
N THR A 586 21.05 -33.26 0.89
CA THR A 586 21.81 -32.16 0.30
C THR A 586 20.98 -31.48 -0.79
N THR A 587 20.92 -30.15 -0.75
CA THR A 587 20.32 -29.33 -1.80
C THR A 587 21.34 -28.31 -2.29
N ASN A 588 21.70 -28.37 -3.57
CA ASN A 588 22.67 -27.45 -4.17
C ASN A 588 21.96 -26.26 -4.83
N ILE A 589 22.29 -25.04 -4.41
CA ILE A 589 21.74 -23.79 -4.94
C ILE A 589 22.83 -23.03 -5.69
N SER A 590 22.69 -22.89 -7.01
CA SER A 590 23.61 -22.09 -7.85
C SER A 590 23.08 -20.69 -8.14
N HIS A 591 21.76 -20.50 -8.22
CA HIS A 591 21.17 -19.22 -8.54
C HIS A 591 19.75 -19.05 -7.97
N LEU A 592 19.34 -17.80 -7.80
CA LEU A 592 17.98 -17.37 -7.50
C LEU A 592 17.64 -16.16 -8.36
N LEU A 593 16.48 -16.22 -9.02
CA LEU A 593 15.96 -15.14 -9.85
C LEU A 593 14.72 -14.54 -9.19
N TYR A 594 14.63 -13.22 -9.23
CA TYR A 594 13.40 -12.48 -8.97
C TYR A 594 13.23 -11.44 -10.08
N ALA A 595 12.66 -11.89 -11.20
CA ALA A 595 12.67 -11.14 -12.45
C ALA A 595 14.12 -10.83 -12.87
N ASP A 596 14.51 -9.55 -12.87
CA ASP A 596 15.86 -9.05 -13.19
C ASP A 596 16.84 -9.13 -12.02
N ASP A 597 16.36 -9.03 -10.77
CA ASP A 597 17.19 -9.20 -9.57
C ASP A 597 17.71 -10.64 -9.49
N THR A 598 19.01 -10.82 -9.77
CA THR A 598 19.63 -12.16 -9.88
C THR A 598 20.72 -12.33 -8.84
N LEU A 599 20.64 -13.43 -8.08
CA LEU A 599 21.70 -13.89 -7.17
C LEU A 599 22.34 -15.16 -7.74
N ILE A 600 23.66 -15.21 -7.76
CA ILE A 600 24.44 -16.39 -8.14
C ILE A 600 25.35 -16.76 -6.97
N PHE A 601 25.31 -18.03 -6.60
CA PHE A 601 26.13 -18.64 -5.56
C PHE A 601 27.19 -19.48 -6.25
N CYS A 602 28.46 -19.22 -5.96
CA CYS A 602 29.56 -20.01 -6.50
C CYS A 602 30.72 -20.15 -5.49
N GLU A 603 31.53 -21.18 -5.66
CA GLU A 603 32.76 -21.33 -4.88
C GLU A 603 33.77 -20.21 -5.21
N ALA A 604 34.60 -19.85 -4.24
CA ALA A 604 35.64 -18.83 -4.40
C ALA A 604 36.82 -19.36 -5.26
N ASN A 605 36.58 -19.54 -6.55
CA ASN A 605 37.53 -20.14 -7.49
C ASN A 605 37.63 -19.34 -8.80
N ARG A 606 38.87 -19.03 -9.22
CA ARG A 606 39.17 -18.25 -10.44
C ARG A 606 38.52 -18.83 -11.70
N SER A 607 38.66 -20.13 -11.94
CA SER A 607 38.12 -20.80 -13.13
C SER A 607 36.60 -20.75 -13.17
N GLN A 608 35.93 -20.95 -12.02
CA GLN A 608 34.46 -20.86 -11.95
C GLN A 608 33.96 -19.46 -12.27
N VAL A 609 34.65 -18.42 -11.76
CA VAL A 609 34.29 -17.02 -12.04
C VAL A 609 34.50 -16.66 -13.51
N LEU A 610 35.53 -17.22 -14.16
CA LEU A 610 35.74 -17.09 -15.62
C LEU A 610 34.61 -17.74 -16.41
N TYR A 611 34.22 -18.97 -16.07
CA TYR A 611 33.10 -19.66 -16.74
C TYR A 611 31.77 -18.96 -16.50
N LEU A 612 31.58 -18.40 -15.31
CA LEU A 612 30.42 -17.56 -15.02
C LEU A 612 30.40 -16.34 -15.95
N ASN A 613 31.50 -15.60 -16.04
CA ASN A 613 31.59 -14.44 -16.93
C ASN A 613 31.30 -14.82 -18.39
N LEU A 614 31.87 -15.92 -18.89
CA LEU A 614 31.58 -16.43 -20.23
C LEU A 614 30.09 -16.77 -20.42
N THR A 615 29.47 -17.41 -19.45
CA THR A 615 28.04 -17.76 -19.50
C THR A 615 27.17 -16.50 -19.59
N LEU A 616 27.51 -15.48 -18.81
CA LEU A 616 26.84 -14.19 -18.83
C LEU A 616 27.01 -13.49 -20.19
N LEU A 617 28.22 -13.44 -20.74
CA LEU A 617 28.48 -12.85 -22.06
C LEU A 617 27.69 -13.53 -23.20
N ILE A 618 27.61 -14.86 -23.19
CA ILE A 618 26.81 -15.62 -24.16
C ILE A 618 25.32 -15.24 -24.01
N PHE A 619 24.83 -15.11 -22.77
CA PHE A 619 23.46 -14.72 -22.52
C PHE A 619 23.16 -13.30 -23.03
N GLU A 620 24.08 -12.35 -22.84
CA GLU A 620 23.92 -10.99 -23.39
C GLU A 620 23.86 -11.00 -24.92
N ALA A 621 24.75 -11.76 -25.57
CA ALA A 621 24.80 -11.86 -27.02
C ALA A 621 23.48 -12.40 -27.61
N LEU A 622 22.92 -13.43 -26.98
CA LEU A 622 21.65 -14.06 -27.39
C LEU A 622 20.44 -13.17 -27.09
N SER A 623 20.31 -12.67 -25.87
CA SER A 623 19.07 -12.05 -25.37
C SER A 623 18.99 -10.54 -25.65
N GLY A 624 20.12 -9.88 -25.89
CA GLY A 624 20.21 -8.42 -25.91
C GLY A 624 20.12 -7.76 -24.53
N LEU A 625 20.03 -8.53 -23.45
CA LEU A 625 20.05 -8.01 -22.08
C LEU A 625 21.48 -7.85 -21.60
N HIS A 626 21.88 -6.61 -21.30
CA HIS A 626 23.22 -6.31 -20.81
C HIS A 626 23.27 -6.28 -19.29
N ILE A 627 24.32 -6.84 -18.71
CA ILE A 627 24.57 -6.84 -17.27
C ILE A 627 25.39 -5.61 -16.93
N ASN A 628 24.87 -4.81 -16.00
CA ASN A 628 25.53 -3.63 -15.50
C ASN A 628 26.60 -4.04 -14.48
N MET A 629 27.83 -4.30 -14.95
CA MET A 629 28.92 -4.72 -14.08
C MET A 629 29.30 -3.65 -13.03
N LEU A 630 29.09 -2.36 -13.33
CA LEU A 630 29.33 -1.25 -12.38
C LEU A 630 28.37 -1.25 -11.18
N LYS A 631 27.16 -1.78 -11.36
CA LYS A 631 26.15 -1.90 -10.29
C LYS A 631 26.07 -3.29 -9.70
N SER A 632 26.61 -4.28 -10.41
CA SER A 632 26.74 -5.64 -9.92
C SER A 632 27.79 -5.67 -8.80
N VAL A 633 27.58 -6.57 -7.84
CA VAL A 633 28.41 -6.64 -6.63
C VAL A 633 28.72 -8.08 -6.28
N ILE A 634 29.97 -8.36 -5.96
CA ILE A 634 30.42 -9.62 -5.36
C ILE A 634 30.52 -9.45 -3.85
N TYR A 635 29.97 -10.40 -3.10
CA TYR A 635 30.07 -10.47 -1.65
C TYR A 635 30.87 -11.72 -1.25
N PRO A 636 31.91 -11.57 -0.39
CA PRO A 636 32.63 -12.70 0.16
C PRO A 636 31.78 -13.42 1.22
N VAL A 637 31.76 -14.74 1.16
CA VAL A 637 31.18 -15.61 2.19
C VAL A 637 32.30 -16.35 2.87
N ASN A 638 32.50 -16.07 4.17
CA ASN A 638 33.71 -16.41 4.92
C ASN A 638 34.96 -15.73 4.34
N GLU A 639 36.15 -16.20 4.73
CA GLU A 639 37.43 -15.64 4.30
C GLU A 639 37.72 -16.02 2.83
N VAL A 640 37.92 -15.02 1.99
CA VAL A 640 38.25 -15.17 0.56
C VAL A 640 39.48 -14.32 0.26
N LEU A 641 40.64 -14.95 0.09
CA LEU A 641 41.94 -14.26 0.01
C LEU A 641 42.15 -13.48 -1.30
N ASN A 642 41.51 -13.90 -2.40
CA ASN A 642 41.69 -13.33 -3.73
C ASN A 642 40.43 -12.61 -4.24
N LEU A 643 39.69 -11.96 -3.35
CA LEU A 643 38.38 -11.39 -3.65
C LEU A 643 38.44 -10.28 -4.72
N GLU A 644 39.44 -9.39 -4.65
CA GLU A 644 39.63 -8.29 -5.59
C GLU A 644 39.96 -8.81 -7.00
N GLU A 645 40.74 -9.89 -7.09
CA GLU A 645 41.06 -10.55 -8.35
C GLU A 645 39.79 -11.14 -8.98
N LEU A 646 38.97 -11.83 -8.19
CA LEU A 646 37.72 -12.44 -8.66
C LEU A 646 36.69 -11.38 -9.08
N ALA A 647 36.61 -10.26 -8.34
CA ALA A 647 35.83 -9.10 -8.73
C ALA A 647 36.34 -8.46 -10.04
N GLY A 648 37.66 -8.40 -10.22
CA GLY A 648 38.30 -7.92 -11.45
C GLY A 648 37.96 -8.78 -12.68
N ILE A 649 37.84 -10.11 -12.52
CA ILE A 649 37.45 -11.02 -13.62
C ILE A 649 36.02 -10.79 -14.09
N LEU A 650 35.08 -10.54 -13.16
CA LEU A 650 33.70 -10.21 -13.50
C LEU A 650 33.52 -8.74 -13.89
N GLY A 651 34.47 -7.87 -13.52
CA GLY A 651 34.42 -6.43 -13.76
C GLY A 651 33.48 -5.69 -12.81
N CYS A 652 33.25 -6.21 -11.61
CA CYS A 652 32.25 -5.67 -10.67
C CYS A 652 32.88 -5.22 -9.34
N SER A 653 32.08 -4.57 -8.49
CA SER A 653 32.54 -4.05 -7.19
C SER A 653 32.47 -5.10 -6.08
N VAL A 654 33.30 -4.93 -5.06
CA VAL A 654 33.27 -5.75 -3.83
C VAL A 654 32.31 -5.11 -2.83
N GLY A 655 31.43 -5.93 -2.24
CA GLY A 655 30.48 -5.52 -1.21
C GLY A 655 30.65 -6.29 0.10
N GLU A 656 29.95 -5.83 1.14
CA GLU A 656 30.00 -6.41 2.47
C GLU A 656 28.59 -6.77 3.00
N PHE A 657 28.54 -7.73 3.92
CA PHE A 657 27.33 -8.06 4.65
C PHE A 657 27.20 -7.20 5.92
N PRO A 658 25.97 -6.80 6.32
CA PRO A 658 24.68 -7.18 5.73
C PRO A 658 24.30 -6.38 4.48
N ALA A 659 23.93 -7.09 3.42
CA ALA A 659 23.50 -6.51 2.14
C ALA A 659 21.97 -6.34 2.08
N THR A 660 21.46 -5.63 1.08
CA THR A 660 20.01 -5.54 0.81
C THR A 660 19.63 -6.34 -0.44
N TYR A 661 18.68 -7.27 -0.28
CA TYR A 661 18.10 -8.04 -1.37
C TYR A 661 16.57 -8.01 -1.27
N LEU A 662 15.89 -7.62 -2.36
CA LEU A 662 14.43 -7.44 -2.42
C LEU A 662 13.86 -6.52 -1.33
N GLY A 663 14.68 -5.61 -0.79
CA GLY A 663 14.30 -4.71 0.30
C GLY A 663 14.42 -5.31 1.71
N LEU A 664 14.82 -6.58 1.83
CA LEU A 664 15.13 -7.26 3.09
C LEU A 664 16.64 -7.37 3.31
N PRO A 665 17.11 -7.45 4.56
CA PRO A 665 18.51 -7.68 4.87
C PRO A 665 18.93 -9.11 4.51
N LEU A 666 20.14 -9.23 3.94
CA LEU A 666 20.79 -10.49 3.60
C LEU A 666 22.08 -10.64 4.41
N GLY A 667 22.26 -11.80 5.06
CA GLY A 667 23.46 -12.07 5.89
C GLY A 667 23.49 -11.34 7.24
N ALA A 668 22.41 -10.64 7.60
CA ALA A 668 22.31 -9.97 8.89
C ALA A 668 21.97 -10.93 10.02
N LYS A 669 22.42 -10.60 11.24
CA LYS A 669 21.88 -11.23 12.46
C LYS A 669 20.38 -10.88 12.58
N TYR A 670 19.51 -11.88 12.52
CA TYR A 670 18.05 -11.70 12.46
C TYR A 670 17.42 -10.94 13.66
N LYS A 671 18.07 -10.85 14.84
CA LYS A 671 17.63 -10.01 15.99
C LYS A 671 18.21 -8.60 16.01
N SER A 672 19.05 -8.25 15.05
CA SER A 672 19.71 -6.95 15.04
C SER A 672 18.66 -5.83 15.00
N THR A 673 18.81 -4.80 15.83
CA THR A 673 17.97 -3.61 15.75
C THR A 673 18.33 -2.77 14.52
N ALA A 674 19.58 -2.86 14.05
CA ALA A 674 20.10 -2.06 12.94
C ALA A 674 19.34 -2.30 11.63
N ILE A 675 18.87 -3.53 11.36
CA ILE A 675 18.12 -3.83 10.12
C ILE A 675 16.77 -3.10 10.05
N TRP A 676 16.21 -2.67 11.19
CA TRP A 676 14.92 -2.00 11.26
C TRP A 676 15.00 -0.47 11.10
N GLY A 677 16.21 0.10 11.02
CA GLY A 677 16.40 1.55 10.90
C GLY A 677 15.66 2.15 9.70
N ARG A 678 15.70 1.47 8.53
CA ARG A 678 14.96 1.90 7.33
C ARG A 678 13.44 1.86 7.49
N VAL A 679 12.91 0.94 8.31
CA VAL A 679 11.47 0.84 8.60
C VAL A 679 11.03 2.03 9.44
N ILE A 680 11.82 2.35 10.49
CA ILE A 680 11.57 3.51 11.35
C ILE A 680 11.63 4.81 10.55
N GLU A 681 12.67 4.99 9.72
CA GLU A 681 12.81 6.17 8.86
C GLU A 681 11.61 6.35 7.91
N LYS A 682 11.06 5.24 7.38
CA LYS A 682 9.85 5.29 6.55
C LYS A 682 8.61 5.76 7.33
N PHE A 683 8.46 5.38 8.60
CA PHE A 683 7.38 5.91 9.44
C PHE A 683 7.51 7.42 9.58
N GLU A 684 8.69 7.89 9.97
CA GLU A 684 8.96 9.32 10.22
C GLU A 684 8.79 10.17 8.95
N LYS A 685 9.32 9.71 7.81
CA LYS A 685 9.13 10.41 6.52
C LYS A 685 7.66 10.51 6.12
N LYS A 686 6.86 9.47 6.40
CA LYS A 686 5.42 9.50 6.14
C LYS A 686 4.71 10.51 7.04
N LEU A 687 5.05 10.54 8.33
CA LEU A 687 4.52 11.54 9.25
C LEU A 687 4.86 12.97 8.84
N ALA A 688 6.11 13.24 8.46
CA ALA A 688 6.53 14.54 7.95
C ALA A 688 5.77 14.96 6.67
N SER A 689 5.37 13.98 5.84
CA SER A 689 4.56 14.24 4.63
C SER A 689 3.08 14.46 4.93
N TRP A 690 2.56 13.85 6.00
CA TRP A 690 1.17 13.98 6.42
C TRP A 690 1.08 15.18 7.35
N LYS A 691 0.97 16.38 6.76
CA LYS A 691 0.72 17.62 7.51
C LYS A 691 -0.43 17.40 8.51
N MET A 692 -0.08 17.19 9.79
CA MET A 692 -1.00 16.67 10.82
C MET A 692 -2.20 17.60 11.08
N GLN A 693 -2.02 18.89 10.77
CA GLN A 693 -3.02 19.96 10.87
C GLN A 693 -4.32 19.68 10.10
N TYR A 694 -4.29 18.88 9.03
CA TYR A 694 -5.46 18.66 8.18
C TYR A 694 -6.22 17.36 8.51
N LEU A 695 -5.74 16.56 9.45
CA LEU A 695 -6.28 15.23 9.70
C LEU A 695 -7.01 15.19 11.04
N SER A 696 -8.30 14.83 10.98
CA SER A 696 -9.08 14.51 12.17
C SER A 696 -8.49 13.28 12.88
N THR A 697 -8.83 13.05 14.16
CA THR A 697 -8.43 11.82 14.86
C THR A 697 -8.88 10.55 14.10
N GLY A 698 -10.05 10.60 13.44
CA GLY A 698 -10.53 9.53 12.56
C GLY A 698 -9.66 9.34 11.31
N GLY A 699 -9.21 10.43 10.69
CA GLY A 699 -8.26 10.42 9.57
C GLY A 699 -6.90 9.86 9.95
N ARG A 700 -6.36 10.27 11.11
CA ARG A 700 -5.10 9.73 11.64
C ARG A 700 -5.20 8.25 11.95
N LEU A 701 -6.27 7.81 12.60
CA LEU A 701 -6.53 6.38 12.84
C LEU A 701 -6.60 5.58 11.53
N THR A 702 -7.21 6.16 10.49
CA THR A 702 -7.26 5.54 9.16
C THR A 702 -5.87 5.38 8.56
N LEU A 703 -5.02 6.41 8.67
CA LEU A 703 -3.63 6.38 8.18
C LEU A 703 -2.74 5.41 8.99
N ILE A 704 -2.94 5.31 10.30
CA ILE A 704 -2.25 4.31 11.11
C ILE A 704 -2.58 2.91 10.60
N ASN A 705 -3.87 2.58 10.53
CA ASN A 705 -4.31 1.24 10.17
C ASN A 705 -3.99 0.85 8.71
N SER A 706 -4.04 1.81 7.78
CA SER A 706 -3.84 1.54 6.35
C SER A 706 -2.39 1.65 5.92
N VAL A 707 -1.61 2.55 6.52
CA VAL A 707 -0.24 2.84 6.08
C VAL A 707 0.80 2.49 7.15
N LEU A 708 0.73 3.03 8.36
CA LEU A 708 1.79 2.76 9.35
C LEU A 708 1.83 1.29 9.75
N ASP A 709 0.68 0.65 9.96
CA ASP A 709 0.59 -0.76 10.33
C ASP A 709 1.02 -1.71 9.18
N SER A 710 1.05 -1.23 7.93
CA SER A 710 1.43 -2.03 6.76
C SER A 710 2.91 -1.91 6.38
N ILE A 711 3.57 -0.78 6.69
CA ILE A 711 5.01 -0.58 6.44
C ILE A 711 5.90 -1.69 7.06
N PRO A 712 5.75 -2.08 8.35
CA PRO A 712 6.62 -3.08 8.95
C PRO A 712 6.22 -4.51 8.55
N THR A 713 5.03 -4.72 7.98
CA THR A 713 4.50 -6.05 7.64
C THR A 713 5.46 -6.85 6.77
N TYR A 714 6.12 -6.19 5.81
CA TYR A 714 7.06 -6.86 4.91
C TYR A 714 8.27 -7.44 5.65
N TYR A 715 8.85 -6.69 6.60
CA TYR A 715 9.94 -7.19 7.45
C TYR A 715 9.42 -8.25 8.43
N MET A 716 8.26 -8.01 9.03
CA MET A 716 7.63 -8.92 10.00
C MET A 716 7.17 -10.27 9.40
N GLN A 717 7.11 -10.41 8.07
CA GLN A 717 6.84 -11.69 7.42
C GLN A 717 8.01 -12.66 7.56
N LEU A 718 9.24 -12.16 7.75
CA LEU A 718 10.44 -13.01 7.79
C LEU A 718 11.21 -12.82 9.10
N PHE A 719 11.33 -11.59 9.61
CA PHE A 719 12.14 -11.28 10.80
C PHE A 719 11.30 -11.09 12.06
N PRO A 720 11.75 -11.60 13.22
CA PRO A 720 11.14 -11.26 14.50
C PRO A 720 11.46 -9.82 14.89
N ILE A 721 10.45 -9.04 15.29
CA ILE A 721 10.63 -7.66 15.71
C ILE A 721 11.30 -7.60 17.10
N PRO A 722 12.45 -6.92 17.27
CA PRO A 722 13.05 -6.71 18.59
C PRO A 722 12.19 -5.80 19.48
N GLY A 723 12.16 -6.05 20.80
CA GLY A 723 11.36 -5.27 21.76
C GLY A 723 11.63 -3.75 21.69
N LYS A 724 12.90 -3.34 21.60
CA LYS A 724 13.27 -1.92 21.45
C LYS A 724 12.70 -1.26 20.18
N VAL A 725 12.67 -2.00 19.07
CA VAL A 725 12.11 -1.49 17.80
C VAL A 725 10.60 -1.38 17.91
N LEU A 726 9.94 -2.38 18.51
CA LEU A 726 8.50 -2.36 18.76
C LEU A 726 8.11 -1.14 19.59
N GLU A 727 8.79 -0.87 20.71
CA GLU A 727 8.55 0.29 21.57
C GLU A 727 8.68 1.61 20.81
N GLN A 728 9.69 1.73 19.95
CA GLN A 728 9.90 2.91 19.12
C GLN A 728 8.78 3.12 18.09
N LEU A 729 8.35 2.06 17.39
CA LEU A 729 7.24 2.14 16.43
C LEU A 729 5.90 2.42 17.15
N ASP A 730 5.67 1.83 18.32
CA ASP A 730 4.50 2.10 19.16
C ASP A 730 4.46 3.54 19.65
N LYS A 731 5.61 4.09 20.06
CA LYS A 731 5.74 5.50 20.41
C LYS A 731 5.31 6.39 19.24
N ILE A 732 5.91 6.18 18.05
CA ILE A 732 5.60 6.97 16.85
C ILE A 732 4.10 6.92 16.50
N ARG A 733 3.47 5.73 16.54
CA ARG A 733 2.03 5.58 16.23
C ARG A 733 1.13 6.26 17.26
N ARG A 734 1.49 6.14 18.54
CA ARG A 734 0.74 6.74 19.65
C ARG A 734 0.84 8.26 19.63
N ASP A 735 2.04 8.79 19.44
CA ASP A 735 2.31 10.22 19.33
C ASP A 735 1.56 10.79 18.11
N PHE A 736 1.59 10.12 16.95
CA PHE A 736 0.81 10.56 15.78
C PHE A 736 -0.71 10.56 16.02
N LEU A 737 -1.24 9.55 16.72
CA LEU A 737 -2.68 9.48 17.01
C LEU A 737 -3.12 10.68 17.87
N TRP A 738 -2.37 10.99 18.93
CA TRP A 738 -2.79 11.94 19.95
C TRP A 738 -2.26 13.35 19.75
N GLU A 739 -1.02 13.52 19.29
CA GLU A 739 -0.28 14.77 19.47
C GLU A 739 -0.62 15.86 18.46
N GLY A 740 -0.94 15.55 17.20
CA GLY A 740 -1.26 16.60 16.23
C GLY A 740 -0.24 17.76 16.20
N ASN A 741 -0.65 18.96 15.76
CA ASN A 741 0.25 20.09 15.49
C ASN A 741 0.10 21.25 16.50
N SER A 742 0.20 21.03 17.81
CA SER A 742 0.18 22.16 18.76
C SER A 742 1.33 22.04 19.74
N GLU A 743 2.09 23.13 19.89
CA GLU A 743 3.23 23.36 20.80
C GLU A 743 3.00 22.98 22.28
N LYS A 744 1.78 22.62 22.67
CA LYS A 744 1.47 22.13 24.02
C LYS A 744 1.35 20.61 24.03
N HIS A 745 2.13 19.98 24.92
CA HIS A 745 2.03 18.57 25.29
C HIS A 745 0.57 18.08 25.26
N LYS A 746 0.21 17.29 24.23
CA LYS A 746 -1.12 16.69 24.13
C LYS A 746 -1.14 15.40 24.92
N TYR A 747 -2.24 15.21 25.65
CA TYR A 747 -2.42 14.05 26.49
C TYR A 747 -2.75 12.81 25.67
N HIS A 748 -2.05 11.69 25.96
CA HIS A 748 -2.54 10.38 25.54
C HIS A 748 -3.81 10.08 26.35
N LEU A 749 -4.97 10.24 25.69
CA LEU A 749 -6.27 10.30 26.38
C LEU A 749 -6.66 8.93 26.97
N VAL A 750 -6.35 7.86 26.25
CA VAL A 750 -6.64 6.47 26.62
C VAL A 750 -5.36 5.64 26.56
N GLU A 751 -5.21 4.68 27.48
CA GLU A 751 -4.04 3.80 27.58
C GLU A 751 -3.81 3.01 26.28
N TRP A 752 -2.55 2.90 25.85
CA TRP A 752 -2.19 2.26 24.58
C TRP A 752 -2.69 0.82 24.44
N PRO A 753 -2.60 -0.07 25.46
CA PRO A 753 -3.16 -1.42 25.36
C PRO A 753 -4.66 -1.44 25.06
N LYS A 754 -5.45 -0.50 25.61
CA LYS A 754 -6.89 -0.35 25.31
C LYS A 754 -7.11 0.13 23.88
N VAL A 755 -6.30 1.09 23.42
CA VAL A 755 -6.36 1.59 22.03
C VAL A 755 -6.12 0.48 21.00
N LEU A 756 -5.19 -0.44 21.28
CA LEU A 756 -4.85 -1.59 20.42
C LEU A 756 -5.93 -2.69 20.41
N LEU A 757 -6.95 -2.63 21.27
CA LEU A 757 -8.03 -3.62 21.27
C LEU A 757 -8.85 -3.56 19.97
N PRO A 758 -9.48 -4.67 19.56
CA PRO A 758 -10.52 -4.63 18.54
C PRO A 758 -11.63 -3.63 18.89
N LYS A 759 -12.23 -3.02 17.87
CA LYS A 759 -13.35 -2.09 18.04
C LYS A 759 -14.48 -2.67 18.90
N LEU A 760 -14.85 -3.92 18.66
CA LEU A 760 -15.90 -4.61 19.41
C LEU A 760 -15.55 -4.91 20.88
N GLN A 761 -14.28 -4.75 21.26
CA GLN A 761 -13.79 -4.93 22.63
C GLN A 761 -13.36 -3.59 23.26
N GLY A 762 -13.74 -2.46 22.64
CA GLY A 762 -13.48 -1.13 23.18
C GLY A 762 -12.19 -0.47 22.73
N GLY A 763 -11.44 -1.02 21.78
CA GLY A 763 -10.30 -0.30 21.20
C GLY A 763 -10.62 0.48 19.93
N LEU A 764 -9.59 1.03 19.30
CA LEU A 764 -9.68 1.71 18.00
C LEU A 764 -9.40 0.75 16.83
N GLY A 765 -9.01 -0.49 17.11
CA GLY A 765 -8.67 -1.49 16.11
C GLY A 765 -7.27 -1.33 15.50
N ILE A 766 -6.36 -0.64 16.18
CA ILE A 766 -4.94 -0.56 15.80
C ILE A 766 -4.26 -1.90 16.05
N LYS A 767 -3.42 -2.36 15.11
CA LYS A 767 -2.75 -3.66 15.25
C LYS A 767 -1.64 -3.60 16.30
N ASP A 768 -1.61 -4.61 17.16
CA ASP A 768 -0.45 -4.95 17.96
C ASP A 768 0.58 -5.64 17.06
N LEU A 769 1.69 -4.95 16.85
CA LEU A 769 2.74 -5.39 15.91
C LEU A 769 3.47 -6.63 16.44
N ALA A 770 3.59 -6.81 17.76
CA ALA A 770 4.23 -7.98 18.34
C ALA A 770 3.41 -9.24 18.05
N LEU A 771 2.09 -9.14 18.26
CA LEU A 771 1.19 -10.24 17.97
C LEU A 771 1.06 -10.47 16.46
N HIS A 772 0.97 -9.40 15.68
CA HIS A 772 0.90 -9.49 14.22
C HIS A 772 2.14 -10.16 13.63
N ASN A 773 3.35 -9.83 14.11
CA ASN A 773 4.61 -10.47 13.70
C ASN A 773 4.59 -11.97 14.01
N LYS A 774 4.17 -12.39 15.21
CA LYS A 774 4.05 -13.83 15.54
C LYS A 774 3.09 -14.57 14.59
N CYS A 775 1.93 -13.99 14.30
CA CYS A 775 0.98 -14.60 13.36
C CYS A 775 1.51 -14.63 11.92
N LEU A 776 2.24 -13.60 11.48
CA LEU A 776 2.88 -13.62 10.16
C LEU A 776 3.94 -14.72 10.07
N LEU A 777 4.76 -14.90 11.11
CA LEU A 777 5.77 -15.96 11.17
C LEU A 777 5.13 -17.35 11.23
N MET A 778 4.04 -17.54 11.99
CA MET A 778 3.28 -18.80 12.01
C MET A 778 2.72 -19.21 10.64
N LYS A 779 2.47 -18.25 9.73
CA LYS A 779 2.06 -18.56 8.36
C LYS A 779 3.08 -19.46 7.65
N TRP A 780 4.38 -19.31 7.94
CA TRP A 780 5.40 -20.20 7.37
C TRP A 780 5.29 -21.63 7.84
N LEU A 781 4.89 -21.85 9.10
CA LEU A 781 4.65 -23.20 9.62
C LEU A 781 3.47 -23.86 8.91
N TRP A 782 2.40 -23.10 8.67
CA TRP A 782 1.29 -23.56 7.82
C TRP A 782 1.75 -23.85 6.39
N ARG A 783 2.50 -22.94 5.76
CA ARG A 783 3.03 -23.18 4.41
C ARG A 783 3.88 -24.44 4.34
N TYR A 784 4.67 -24.73 5.37
CA TYR A 784 5.47 -25.95 5.44
C TYR A 784 4.60 -27.21 5.44
N THR A 785 3.41 -27.18 6.06
CA THR A 785 2.49 -28.32 6.08
C THR A 785 1.66 -28.48 4.80
N GLN A 786 1.49 -27.42 4.00
CA GLN A 786 0.65 -27.44 2.80
C GLN A 786 1.42 -27.50 1.49
N GLU A 787 2.54 -26.79 1.39
CA GLU A 787 3.30 -26.66 0.14
C GLU A 787 4.24 -27.86 -0.01
N GLU A 788 4.17 -28.53 -1.15
CA GLU A 788 5.04 -29.65 -1.53
C GLU A 788 5.89 -29.26 -2.75
N HIS A 789 7.08 -29.86 -2.87
CA HIS A 789 8.00 -29.66 -4.01
C HIS A 789 8.41 -28.20 -4.29
N VAL A 790 8.44 -27.35 -3.26
CA VAL A 790 8.89 -25.95 -3.36
C VAL A 790 10.31 -25.77 -2.83
N LEU A 791 11.13 -25.01 -3.57
CA LEU A 791 12.58 -24.87 -3.30
C LEU A 791 12.90 -24.39 -1.89
N TRP A 792 12.10 -23.47 -1.33
CA TRP A 792 12.34 -22.95 0.02
C TRP A 792 12.14 -24.04 1.09
N LYS A 793 11.19 -24.96 0.90
CA LYS A 793 10.94 -26.09 1.80
C LYS A 793 12.06 -27.11 1.68
N ASP A 794 12.55 -27.37 0.47
CA ASP A 794 13.69 -28.27 0.23
C ASP A 794 14.93 -27.77 1.00
N VAL A 795 15.28 -26.48 0.85
CA VAL A 795 16.43 -25.85 1.52
C VAL A 795 16.29 -25.87 3.04
N VAL A 796 15.11 -25.52 3.54
CA VAL A 796 14.81 -25.55 4.99
C VAL A 796 14.91 -26.98 5.55
N SER A 797 14.35 -27.96 4.84
CA SER A 797 14.34 -29.37 5.25
C SER A 797 15.75 -29.97 5.23
N ALA A 798 16.53 -29.66 4.19
CA ALA A 798 17.92 -30.06 4.08
C ALA A 798 18.76 -29.52 5.24
N LYS A 799 18.58 -28.25 5.59
CA LYS A 799 19.35 -27.57 6.63
C LYS A 799 18.97 -27.97 8.06
N HIS A 800 17.68 -28.00 8.37
CA HIS A 800 17.18 -28.17 9.74
C HIS A 800 16.79 -29.62 10.04
N GLY A 801 16.70 -30.48 9.03
CA GLY A 801 16.22 -31.86 9.15
C GLY A 801 14.70 -31.93 9.25
N ILE A 802 14.16 -33.11 8.93
CA ILE A 802 12.72 -33.40 8.95
C ILE A 802 12.43 -34.26 10.19
N GLN A 803 11.56 -33.79 11.09
CA GLN A 803 11.11 -34.57 12.24
C GLN A 803 9.87 -35.39 11.89
N SER A 804 8.96 -34.82 11.11
CA SER A 804 7.80 -35.47 10.55
C SER A 804 7.44 -34.81 9.22
N HIS A 805 6.51 -35.40 8.47
CA HIS A 805 5.97 -34.78 7.26
C HIS A 805 5.50 -33.34 7.49
N TRP A 806 5.02 -33.03 8.70
CA TRP A 806 4.44 -31.73 9.06
C TRP A 806 5.42 -30.71 9.65
N CYS A 807 6.60 -31.13 10.13
CA CYS A 807 7.52 -30.22 10.81
C CYS A 807 8.99 -30.58 10.66
N THR A 808 9.83 -29.55 10.62
CA THR A 808 11.28 -29.68 10.72
C THR A 808 11.71 -30.06 12.13
N SER A 809 12.90 -30.63 12.26
CA SER A 809 13.52 -30.89 13.56
C SER A 809 13.82 -29.58 14.31
N LEU A 810 13.59 -29.60 15.63
CA LEU A 810 13.93 -28.48 16.49
C LEU A 810 15.46 -28.34 16.61
N SER A 811 16.00 -27.25 16.08
CA SER A 811 17.43 -26.95 16.19
C SER A 811 17.84 -26.70 17.64
N LYS A 812 18.61 -27.63 18.23
CA LYS A 812 19.17 -27.54 19.59
C LYS A 812 20.47 -26.73 19.67
N ALA A 813 21.05 -26.34 18.54
CA ALA A 813 22.31 -25.60 18.52
C ALA A 813 22.16 -24.26 19.29
N PRO A 814 23.03 -23.92 20.25
CA PRO A 814 22.96 -22.66 20.98
C PRO A 814 23.23 -21.46 20.04
N TYR A 815 24.04 -21.66 19.00
CA TYR A 815 24.46 -20.65 18.03
C TYR A 815 23.91 -20.91 16.63
N GLY A 816 23.76 -19.85 15.82
CA GLY A 816 23.24 -19.91 14.45
C GLY A 816 22.18 -18.85 14.17
N VAL A 817 22.31 -18.19 13.02
CA VAL A 817 21.58 -16.97 12.64
C VAL A 817 20.47 -17.20 11.60
N GLY A 818 20.18 -18.46 11.24
CA GLY A 818 19.07 -18.82 10.36
C GLY A 818 17.71 -18.32 10.85
N VAL A 819 16.96 -17.71 9.94
CA VAL A 819 15.65 -17.10 10.20
C VAL A 819 14.60 -18.15 10.56
N TRP A 820 14.65 -19.31 9.90
CA TRP A 820 13.72 -20.42 10.12
C TRP A 820 13.74 -20.93 11.56
N LYS A 821 14.90 -20.87 12.23
CA LYS A 821 15.06 -21.29 13.62
C LYS A 821 14.07 -20.59 14.57
N HIS A 822 13.71 -19.34 14.30
CA HIS A 822 12.75 -18.57 15.12
C HIS A 822 11.31 -18.86 14.75
N ILE A 823 11.06 -19.11 13.48
CA ILE A 823 9.76 -19.56 12.98
C ILE A 823 9.42 -20.91 13.62
N CYS A 824 10.35 -21.88 13.63
CA CYS A 824 10.17 -23.19 14.29
C CYS A 824 9.79 -23.10 15.76
N LYS A 825 10.31 -22.11 16.51
CA LYS A 825 9.98 -21.94 17.93
C LYS A 825 8.51 -21.63 18.17
N LEU A 826 7.78 -21.20 17.14
CA LEU A 826 6.34 -20.97 17.23
C LEU A 826 5.52 -22.24 16.99
N TRP A 827 6.16 -23.38 16.67
CA TRP A 827 5.48 -24.65 16.38
C TRP A 827 4.58 -25.13 17.51
N GLU A 828 5.05 -25.08 18.76
CA GLU A 828 4.23 -25.49 19.91
C GLU A 828 2.92 -24.71 19.97
N LYS A 829 2.97 -23.39 19.84
CA LYS A 829 1.78 -22.52 19.84
C LYS A 829 0.90 -22.74 18.60
N PHE A 830 1.50 -22.95 17.44
CA PHE A 830 0.78 -23.20 16.19
C PHE A 830 0.04 -24.55 16.22
N SER A 831 0.71 -25.59 16.71
CA SER A 831 0.24 -26.98 16.72
C SER A 831 -0.85 -27.27 17.75
N GLN A 832 -1.10 -26.39 18.72
CA GLN A 832 -2.24 -26.48 19.65
C GLN A 832 -3.59 -26.52 18.93
N HIS A 833 -3.66 -25.96 17.73
CA HIS A 833 -4.87 -25.90 16.91
C HIS A 833 -4.80 -26.82 15.68
N LYS A 834 -3.92 -27.84 15.69
CA LYS A 834 -3.85 -28.82 14.59
C LYS A 834 -5.03 -29.79 14.64
N HIS A 835 -5.55 -30.09 13.46
CA HIS A 835 -6.53 -31.14 13.20
C HIS A 835 -6.12 -31.85 11.91
N PHE A 836 -6.45 -33.13 11.75
CA PHE A 836 -6.09 -33.87 10.55
C PHE A 836 -7.32 -34.45 9.87
N THR A 837 -7.35 -34.36 8.55
CA THR A 837 -8.25 -35.13 7.72
C THR A 837 -7.45 -36.29 7.14
N VAL A 838 -7.87 -37.52 7.45
CA VAL A 838 -7.16 -38.72 6.99
C VAL A 838 -7.48 -38.98 5.53
N GLY A 839 -6.44 -39.23 4.74
CA GLY A 839 -6.53 -39.81 3.42
C GLY A 839 -6.03 -41.26 3.48
N ASN A 840 -4.78 -41.45 3.09
CA ASN A 840 -4.09 -42.75 3.09
C ASN A 840 -3.55 -43.17 4.48
N GLY A 841 -3.51 -42.27 5.46
CA GLY A 841 -3.07 -42.56 6.82
C GLY A 841 -1.57 -42.75 7.02
N LEU A 842 -0.74 -42.42 6.02
CA LEU A 842 0.72 -42.61 6.05
C LEU A 842 1.47 -41.58 6.91
N HIS A 843 0.86 -40.43 7.20
CA HIS A 843 1.53 -39.29 7.82
C HIS A 843 0.92 -38.86 9.16
N ILE A 844 -0.22 -39.45 9.52
CA ILE A 844 -0.94 -39.15 10.77
C ILE A 844 -0.63 -40.24 11.80
N ARG A 845 -0.17 -39.85 12.99
CA ARG A 845 0.10 -40.81 14.07
C ARG A 845 -1.20 -41.22 14.73
N PHE A 846 -1.41 -42.53 14.86
CA PHE A 846 -2.64 -43.13 15.34
C PHE A 846 -3.01 -42.61 16.73
N TRP A 847 -2.06 -42.61 17.68
CA TRP A 847 -2.33 -42.27 19.08
C TRP A 847 -2.27 -40.78 19.41
N LYS A 848 -1.33 -40.05 18.79
CA LYS A 848 -0.88 -38.71 19.25
C LYS A 848 -1.45 -37.53 18.46
N ASP A 849 -2.13 -37.79 17.34
CA ASP A 849 -2.69 -36.75 16.48
C ASP A 849 -4.23 -36.75 16.52
N LYS A 850 -4.84 -35.57 16.33
CA LYS A 850 -6.29 -35.38 16.37
C LYS A 850 -6.88 -35.64 14.98
N TRP A 851 -7.32 -36.87 14.74
CA TRP A 851 -7.82 -37.30 13.43
C TRP A 851 -9.20 -37.96 13.47
N LEU A 852 -9.58 -38.57 14.61
CA LEU A 852 -10.88 -39.23 14.77
C LEU A 852 -11.92 -38.33 15.45
N ARG A 853 -11.49 -37.57 16.47
CA ARG A 853 -12.32 -36.67 17.30
C ARG A 853 -11.53 -35.39 17.64
N ASN A 854 -12.11 -34.54 18.48
CA ASN A 854 -11.46 -33.32 18.99
C ASN A 854 -10.39 -33.59 20.08
N THR A 855 -10.33 -34.83 20.56
CA THR A 855 -9.35 -35.39 21.48
C THR A 855 -8.36 -36.29 20.74
N VAL A 856 -7.23 -36.58 21.37
CA VAL A 856 -6.26 -37.58 20.88
C VAL A 856 -6.55 -38.93 21.52
N LEU A 857 -6.32 -40.03 20.81
CA LEU A 857 -6.64 -41.37 21.32
C LEU A 857 -5.83 -41.75 22.56
N MET A 858 -4.62 -41.18 22.74
CA MET A 858 -3.83 -41.41 23.96
C MET A 858 -4.49 -40.83 25.23
N ASP A 859 -5.28 -39.76 25.10
CA ASP A 859 -5.98 -39.14 26.24
C ASP A 859 -7.31 -39.87 26.51
N ASP A 860 -8.00 -40.33 25.45
CA ASP A 860 -9.25 -41.07 25.56
C ASP A 860 -9.04 -42.51 26.06
N TYR A 861 -7.89 -43.12 25.72
CA TYR A 861 -7.54 -44.51 26.04
C TYR A 861 -6.10 -44.65 26.59
N PRO A 862 -5.78 -44.06 27.76
CA PRO A 862 -4.41 -44.02 28.29
C PRO A 862 -3.86 -45.41 28.66
N SER A 863 -4.73 -46.33 29.09
CA SER A 863 -4.42 -47.74 29.37
C SER A 863 -3.88 -48.45 28.12
N LEU A 864 -4.60 -48.34 27.00
CA LEU A 864 -4.21 -48.92 25.71
C LEU A 864 -2.97 -48.27 25.10
N PHE A 865 -2.85 -46.94 25.23
CA PHE A 865 -1.68 -46.21 24.74
C PHE A 865 -0.38 -46.66 25.43
N ASN A 866 -0.40 -46.81 26.76
CA ASN A 866 0.75 -47.30 27.52
C ASN A 866 1.13 -48.75 27.14
N LEU A 867 0.16 -49.53 26.66
CA LEU A 867 0.37 -50.89 26.16
C LEU A 867 0.81 -50.97 24.71
N ALA A 868 0.67 -49.90 23.93
CA ALA A 868 0.97 -49.91 22.50
C ALA A 868 2.44 -50.31 22.26
N ARG A 869 2.65 -51.26 21.34
CA ARG A 869 3.99 -51.72 20.95
C ARG A 869 4.79 -50.56 20.34
N ASP A 870 4.14 -49.81 19.45
CA ASP A 870 4.69 -48.60 18.83
C ASP A 870 3.73 -47.41 19.05
N PRO A 871 3.97 -46.58 20.08
CA PRO A 871 3.17 -45.39 20.35
C PRO A 871 3.24 -44.28 19.28
N ASP A 872 4.20 -44.33 18.36
CA ASP A 872 4.36 -43.36 17.27
C ASP A 872 3.90 -43.91 15.91
N SER A 873 3.33 -45.11 15.88
CA SER A 873 2.78 -45.74 14.68
C SER A 873 1.69 -44.88 14.02
N THR A 874 1.66 -44.94 12.69
CA THR A 874 0.70 -44.24 11.84
C THR A 874 -0.62 -44.98 11.69
N ILE A 875 -1.65 -44.30 11.18
CA ILE A 875 -2.96 -44.94 10.95
C ILE A 875 -2.82 -46.12 9.99
N SER A 876 -2.07 -45.97 8.89
CA SER A 876 -1.87 -47.04 7.91
C SER A 876 -1.11 -48.23 8.50
N GLN A 877 -0.23 -48.02 9.47
CA GLN A 877 0.51 -49.12 10.13
C GLN A 877 -0.36 -49.91 11.12
N ASN A 878 -1.45 -49.32 11.61
CA ASN A 878 -2.40 -49.99 12.52
C ASN A 878 -3.62 -50.55 11.78
N ARG A 879 -3.59 -50.61 10.45
CA ARG A 879 -4.71 -51.02 9.62
C ARG A 879 -4.26 -51.86 8.43
N ASP A 880 -4.87 -53.04 8.28
CA ASP A 880 -4.65 -53.94 7.15
C ASP A 880 -5.94 -54.03 6.32
N GLY A 881 -6.00 -53.26 5.24
CA GLY A 881 -7.22 -53.11 4.44
C GLY A 881 -8.40 -52.57 5.26
N THR A 882 -9.39 -53.42 5.54
CA THR A 882 -10.59 -53.06 6.31
C THR A 882 -10.48 -53.38 7.80
N THR A 883 -9.46 -54.12 8.24
CA THR A 883 -9.31 -54.56 9.63
C THR A 883 -8.29 -53.71 10.39
N TRP A 884 -8.61 -53.36 11.63
CA TRP A 884 -7.69 -52.65 12.52
C TRP A 884 -6.82 -53.67 13.26
N SER A 885 -5.50 -53.54 13.13
CA SER A 885 -4.50 -54.44 13.73
C SER A 885 -3.57 -53.62 14.63
N ILE A 886 -4.03 -53.37 15.86
CA ILE A 886 -3.28 -52.60 16.86
C ILE A 886 -2.41 -53.57 17.66
N MET A 887 -1.08 -53.41 17.60
CA MET A 887 -0.16 -54.28 18.33
C MET A 887 0.14 -53.77 19.75
N PHE A 888 0.05 -54.66 20.74
CA PHE A 888 0.35 -54.38 22.15
C PHE A 888 1.61 -55.15 22.62
N ARG A 889 2.27 -54.64 23.67
CA ARG A 889 3.52 -55.21 24.24
C ARG A 889 3.30 -56.50 25.04
N ARG A 890 2.08 -56.70 25.56
CA ARG A 890 1.66 -57.89 26.32
C ARG A 890 0.18 -58.18 26.05
N ASN A 891 -0.27 -59.35 26.50
CA ASN A 891 -1.68 -59.68 26.55
C ASN A 891 -2.46 -58.67 27.42
N MET A 892 -3.67 -58.32 27.00
CA MET A 892 -4.56 -57.41 27.73
C MET A 892 -5.18 -58.08 28.95
N GLN A 893 -5.45 -57.29 29.96
CA GLN A 893 -6.23 -57.66 31.14
C GLN A 893 -7.72 -57.36 30.91
N ASP A 894 -8.60 -57.98 31.70
CA ASP A 894 -10.07 -57.89 31.51
C ASP A 894 -10.61 -56.45 31.47
N TRP A 895 -10.04 -55.55 32.27
CA TRP A 895 -10.45 -54.14 32.29
C TRP A 895 -9.98 -53.34 31.06
N GLU A 896 -8.86 -53.73 30.44
CA GLU A 896 -8.31 -53.11 29.21
C GLU A 896 -9.09 -53.55 27.97
N PHE A 897 -9.69 -54.76 28.02
CA PHE A 897 -10.48 -55.32 26.94
C PHE A 897 -11.74 -54.47 26.64
N ASN A 898 -12.38 -53.94 27.68
CA ASN A 898 -13.52 -53.03 27.55
C ASN A 898 -13.16 -51.73 26.81
N ASP A 899 -11.96 -51.19 27.06
CA ASP A 899 -11.47 -50.00 26.36
C ASP A 899 -11.18 -50.29 24.89
N LEU A 900 -10.61 -51.47 24.59
CA LEU A 900 -10.34 -51.88 23.21
C LEU A 900 -11.64 -52.06 22.42
N ILE A 901 -12.67 -52.68 22.99
CA ILE A 901 -13.98 -52.84 22.34
C ILE A 901 -14.55 -51.47 21.96
N LYS A 902 -14.54 -50.50 22.89
CA LYS A 902 -15.02 -49.13 22.63
C LYS A 902 -14.22 -48.43 21.53
N LEU A 903 -12.89 -48.62 21.53
CA LEU A 903 -12.01 -48.06 20.51
C LEU A 903 -12.34 -48.67 19.13
N LEU A 904 -12.39 -50.00 19.02
CA LEU A 904 -12.69 -50.70 17.78
C LEU A 904 -14.09 -50.36 17.23
N GLN A 905 -15.11 -50.25 18.09
CA GLN A 905 -16.44 -49.80 17.68
C GLN A 905 -16.41 -48.40 17.07
N THR A 906 -15.64 -47.48 17.67
CA THR A 906 -15.48 -46.13 17.14
C THR A 906 -14.76 -46.17 15.78
N LEU A 907 -13.71 -46.98 15.66
CA LEU A 907 -12.90 -47.13 14.46
C LEU A 907 -13.60 -47.87 13.31
N GLN A 908 -14.58 -48.72 13.61
CA GLN A 908 -15.32 -49.51 12.62
C GLN A 908 -16.14 -48.62 11.67
N SER A 909 -16.58 -47.46 12.16
CA SER A 909 -17.26 -46.44 11.36
C SER A 909 -16.35 -45.67 10.38
N PHE A 910 -15.03 -45.86 10.48
CA PHE A 910 -14.03 -45.07 9.77
C PHE A 910 -13.46 -45.82 8.56
N SER A 911 -13.51 -45.21 7.37
CA SER A 911 -12.89 -45.71 6.14
C SER A 911 -11.72 -44.82 5.71
N LEU A 912 -10.64 -45.44 5.22
CA LEU A 912 -9.52 -44.73 4.60
C LEU A 912 -9.83 -44.49 3.12
N ASN A 913 -9.44 -43.31 2.62
CA ASN A 913 -9.37 -43.07 1.19
C ASN A 913 -7.91 -43.18 0.75
N THR A 914 -7.51 -44.36 0.29
CA THR A 914 -6.13 -44.65 -0.12
C THR A 914 -5.64 -43.81 -1.30
N GLN A 915 -6.54 -43.21 -2.07
CA GLN A 915 -6.22 -42.33 -3.19
C GLN A 915 -6.00 -40.87 -2.76
N ALA A 916 -6.47 -40.48 -1.57
CA ALA A 916 -6.27 -39.14 -1.04
C ALA A 916 -5.04 -39.10 -0.12
N THR A 917 -4.31 -37.99 -0.14
CA THR A 917 -3.23 -37.74 0.82
C THR A 917 -3.79 -37.21 2.14
N ASP A 918 -3.09 -37.51 3.24
CA ASP A 918 -3.41 -36.92 4.55
C ASP A 918 -3.32 -35.39 4.49
N GLN A 919 -4.24 -34.69 5.16
CA GLN A 919 -4.27 -33.23 5.17
C GLN A 919 -4.15 -32.66 6.58
N PHE A 920 -3.22 -31.72 6.75
CA PHE A 920 -3.15 -30.88 7.94
C PHE A 920 -4.18 -29.75 7.84
N LYS A 921 -5.09 -29.67 8.82
CA LYS A 921 -6.08 -28.60 8.99
C LYS A 921 -5.79 -27.79 10.23
N TRP A 922 -6.14 -26.52 10.19
CA TRP A 922 -6.01 -25.60 11.30
C TRP A 922 -7.38 -25.29 11.90
N GLY A 923 -7.65 -25.85 13.08
CA GLY A 923 -8.98 -25.97 13.69
C GLY A 923 -9.62 -24.67 14.20
N ILE A 924 -9.14 -23.49 13.77
CA ILE A 924 -9.71 -22.19 14.13
C ILE A 924 -10.67 -21.67 13.05
N THR A 925 -10.39 -21.94 11.78
CA THR A 925 -11.26 -21.51 10.68
C THR A 925 -12.17 -22.65 10.22
N GLY A 926 -13.37 -22.32 9.76
CA GLY A 926 -14.34 -23.33 9.31
C GLY A 926 -13.90 -24.11 8.07
N ASP A 927 -13.04 -23.51 7.22
CA ASP A 927 -12.42 -24.17 6.06
C ASP A 927 -11.15 -24.95 6.41
N GLY A 928 -10.69 -24.87 7.66
CA GLY A 928 -9.47 -25.49 8.15
C GLY A 928 -8.17 -24.86 7.61
N ASN A 929 -8.22 -23.70 6.96
CA ASN A 929 -7.03 -22.99 6.45
C ASN A 929 -6.47 -21.96 7.43
N TYR A 930 -5.14 -21.90 7.53
CA TYR A 930 -4.51 -20.83 8.29
C TYR A 930 -4.69 -19.46 7.62
N THR A 931 -5.26 -18.50 8.36
CA THR A 931 -5.19 -17.09 7.99
C THR A 931 -4.59 -16.26 9.11
N VAL A 932 -3.69 -15.34 8.76
CA VAL A 932 -3.06 -14.41 9.72
C VAL A 932 -4.12 -13.61 10.49
N SER A 933 -5.23 -13.27 9.83
CA SER A 933 -6.36 -12.57 10.44
C SER A 933 -7.04 -13.41 11.53
N ALA A 934 -7.35 -14.69 11.25
CA ALA A 934 -7.95 -15.59 12.23
C ALA A 934 -6.99 -15.87 13.40
N ALA A 935 -5.71 -16.12 13.12
CA ALA A 935 -4.68 -16.32 14.16
C ALA A 935 -4.52 -15.12 15.06
N TYR A 936 -4.55 -13.92 14.49
CA TYR A 936 -4.49 -12.69 15.26
C TYR A 936 -5.72 -12.51 16.15
N LYS A 937 -6.94 -12.76 15.63
CA LYS A 937 -8.18 -12.71 16.41
C LYS A 937 -8.17 -13.71 17.58
N GLN A 938 -7.75 -14.95 17.33
CA GLN A 938 -7.68 -15.99 18.36
C GLN A 938 -6.66 -15.63 19.45
N SER A 939 -5.45 -15.25 19.04
CA SER A 939 -4.38 -14.91 19.99
C SER A 939 -4.71 -13.67 20.83
N ARG A 940 -5.61 -12.80 20.36
CA ARG A 940 -6.15 -11.68 21.14
C ARG A 940 -7.14 -12.12 22.20
N ALA A 941 -8.03 -13.07 21.90
CA ALA A 941 -9.05 -13.53 22.83
C ALA A 941 -8.47 -14.07 24.15
N PHE A 942 -7.30 -14.72 24.10
CA PHE A 942 -6.58 -15.22 25.28
C PHE A 942 -5.94 -14.15 26.17
N ASN A 943 -5.76 -12.91 25.68
CA ASN A 943 -4.96 -11.88 26.36
C ASN A 943 -5.77 -10.68 26.86
N ALA A 944 -7.10 -10.68 26.74
CA ALA A 944 -7.89 -9.47 26.95
C ALA A 944 -8.56 -9.43 28.34
N VAL A 945 -8.16 -8.45 29.16
CA VAL A 945 -9.00 -7.89 30.22
C VAL A 945 -10.05 -7.02 29.52
N THR A 946 -11.22 -7.59 29.20
CA THR A 946 -12.25 -6.89 28.41
C THR A 946 -13.26 -6.16 29.26
N ASP A 947 -13.50 -4.91 28.91
CA ASP A 947 -14.68 -4.13 29.28
C ASP A 947 -15.88 -4.63 28.45
N HIS A 948 -16.82 -5.33 29.09
CA HIS A 948 -17.92 -6.05 28.44
C HIS A 948 -19.04 -5.15 27.88
N TRP A 949 -18.88 -3.82 27.90
CA TRP A 949 -19.86 -2.90 27.33
C TRP A 949 -20.12 -3.18 25.83
N PRO A 950 -21.37 -3.09 25.33
CA PRO A 950 -21.71 -3.47 23.95
C PRO A 950 -21.19 -2.46 22.90
N TRP A 951 -19.88 -2.43 22.65
CA TRP A 951 -19.20 -1.51 21.73
C TRP A 951 -19.72 -1.51 20.29
N LYS A 952 -20.44 -2.57 19.87
CA LYS A 952 -21.19 -2.60 18.61
C LYS A 952 -22.16 -1.42 18.48
N LEU A 953 -22.63 -0.86 19.59
CA LEU A 953 -23.55 0.27 19.62
C LEU A 953 -22.97 1.52 18.99
N ILE A 954 -21.67 1.80 19.09
CA ILE A 954 -21.07 2.97 18.44
C ILE A 954 -20.44 2.64 17.09
N TRP A 955 -19.85 1.45 16.94
CA TRP A 955 -19.06 1.11 15.75
C TRP A 955 -19.89 0.67 14.55
N LYS A 956 -21.15 0.25 14.75
CA LYS A 956 -22.06 -0.14 13.66
C LYS A 956 -22.97 1.00 13.18
N ILE A 957 -22.98 2.15 13.85
CA ILE A 957 -23.77 3.31 13.41
C ILE A 957 -23.05 3.98 12.23
N LYS A 958 -23.82 4.39 11.22
CA LYS A 958 -23.32 5.14 10.06
C LYS A 958 -23.02 6.61 10.41
N LEU A 959 -22.03 6.83 11.28
CA LEU A 959 -21.56 8.16 11.66
C LEU A 959 -20.20 8.47 11.00
N PRO A 960 -19.85 9.75 10.77
CA PRO A 960 -18.53 10.11 10.31
C PRO A 960 -17.43 9.61 11.27
N PRO A 961 -16.28 9.09 10.79
CA PRO A 961 -15.26 8.47 11.64
C PRO A 961 -14.75 9.36 12.78
N LYS A 962 -14.65 10.68 12.54
CA LYS A 962 -14.25 11.66 13.57
C LYS A 962 -15.22 11.68 14.76
N ILE A 963 -16.52 11.54 14.49
CA ILE A 963 -17.59 11.57 15.50
C ILE A 963 -17.58 10.28 16.30
N VAL A 964 -17.41 9.13 15.63
CA VAL A 964 -17.33 7.83 16.31
C VAL A 964 -16.12 7.78 17.26
N CYS A 965 -14.95 8.28 16.83
CA CYS A 965 -13.77 8.36 17.69
C CYS A 965 -13.98 9.31 18.90
N PHE A 966 -14.71 10.40 18.70
CA PHE A 966 -15.08 11.31 19.77
C PHE A 966 -16.03 10.65 20.78
N CYS A 967 -17.12 10.02 20.33
CA CYS A 967 -18.04 9.28 21.20
C CYS A 967 -17.32 8.15 21.97
N TRP A 968 -16.40 7.45 21.31
CA TRP A 968 -15.55 6.44 21.95
C TRP A 968 -14.71 7.04 23.09
N THR A 969 -14.16 8.24 22.89
CA THR A 969 -13.40 8.98 23.91
C THR A 969 -14.30 9.40 25.08
N ALA A 970 -15.52 9.85 24.79
CA ALA A 970 -16.51 10.23 25.80
C ALA A 970 -16.99 9.02 26.64
N LEU A 971 -17.16 7.85 26.03
CA LEU A 971 -17.54 6.60 26.72
C LEU A 971 -16.45 6.07 27.66
N TYR A 972 -15.18 6.39 27.37
CA TYR A 972 -14.07 6.18 28.32
C TYR A 972 -13.92 7.32 29.33
N GLU A 973 -14.80 8.31 29.32
CA GLU A 973 -14.74 9.52 30.14
C GLU A 973 -13.38 10.22 30.03
N ALA A 974 -12.78 10.18 28.84
CA ALA A 974 -11.41 10.62 28.59
C ALA A 974 -11.31 11.99 27.90
N CYS A 975 -12.44 12.65 27.60
CA CYS A 975 -12.41 14.00 27.02
C CYS A 975 -11.76 14.98 28.01
N LEU A 976 -11.13 16.03 27.47
CA LEU A 976 -10.38 17.04 28.24
C LEU A 976 -11.29 18.07 28.92
N THR A 977 -12.21 17.58 29.74
CA THR A 977 -12.95 18.38 30.73
C THR A 977 -12.01 18.86 31.83
N GLN A 978 -12.39 19.92 32.55
CA GLN A 978 -11.54 20.51 33.58
C GLN A 978 -11.18 19.52 34.71
N ASP A 979 -12.09 18.60 35.10
CA ASP A 979 -11.77 17.54 36.06
C ASP A 979 -10.65 16.60 35.57
N ASN A 980 -10.64 16.26 34.29
CA ASN A 980 -9.61 15.40 33.70
C ASN A 980 -8.29 16.14 33.50
N LEU A 981 -8.33 17.44 33.21
CA LEU A 981 -7.14 18.29 33.20
C LEU A 981 -6.54 18.40 34.61
N TYR A 982 -7.39 18.53 35.64
CA TYR A 982 -6.98 18.52 37.04
C TYR A 982 -6.32 17.18 37.45
N LYS A 983 -6.94 16.04 37.13
CA LYS A 983 -6.35 14.70 37.33
C LYS A 983 -4.99 14.55 36.62
N ARG A 984 -4.79 15.28 35.53
CA ARG A 984 -3.55 15.33 34.75
C ARG A 984 -2.61 16.46 35.21
N LYS A 985 -2.77 16.91 36.46
CA LYS A 985 -1.91 17.89 37.17
C LYS A 985 -1.87 19.28 36.53
N ARG A 986 -2.94 19.72 35.87
CA ARG A 986 -3.11 21.14 35.48
C ARG A 986 -3.90 21.89 36.55
N ILE A 987 -3.38 23.04 36.97
CA ILE A 987 -4.03 23.92 37.93
C ILE A 987 -5.07 24.75 37.17
N ILE A 988 -6.35 24.38 37.28
CA ILE A 988 -7.46 25.06 36.62
C ILE A 988 -8.64 25.08 37.60
N VAL A 989 -9.37 26.20 37.66
CA VAL A 989 -10.63 26.29 38.40
C VAL A 989 -11.68 25.45 37.68
N ASN A 990 -12.30 24.51 38.40
CA ASN A 990 -13.26 23.58 37.83
C ASN A 990 -14.70 24.15 37.86
N GLY A 991 -15.12 24.81 36.78
CA GLY A 991 -16.46 25.30 36.52
C GLY A 991 -16.91 25.05 35.07
N CYS A 992 -18.12 24.53 34.89
CA CYS A 992 -18.70 24.20 33.60
C CYS A 992 -18.92 25.44 32.72
N TYR A 993 -18.28 25.50 31.54
CA TYR A 993 -18.42 26.60 30.57
C TYR A 993 -19.85 26.78 30.03
N LEU A 994 -20.71 25.77 30.16
CA LEU A 994 -22.09 25.83 29.68
C LEU A 994 -23.05 26.43 30.72
N CYS A 995 -23.13 25.81 31.91
CA CYS A 995 -24.10 26.22 32.93
C CYS A 995 -23.53 27.19 33.96
N GLN A 996 -22.19 27.24 34.13
CA GLN A 996 -21.47 28.00 35.15
C GLN A 996 -21.92 27.73 36.61
N LYS A 997 -22.66 26.64 36.86
CA LYS A 997 -23.28 26.32 38.15
C LYS A 997 -22.67 25.11 38.86
N ALA A 998 -21.89 24.29 38.17
CA ALA A 998 -21.30 23.07 38.71
C ALA A 998 -19.91 22.82 38.11
N ALA A 999 -19.15 21.93 38.74
CA ALA A 999 -17.87 21.47 38.23
C ALA A 999 -18.03 20.74 36.87
N GLU A 1000 -17.11 20.99 35.94
CA GLU A 1000 -17.08 20.33 34.65
C GLU A 1000 -16.49 18.92 34.76
N SER A 1001 -17.33 17.92 34.52
CA SER A 1001 -16.93 16.54 34.27
C SER A 1001 -17.56 16.02 32.99
N ASN A 1002 -17.07 14.92 32.43
CA ASN A 1002 -17.69 14.29 31.25
C ASN A 1002 -19.18 14.01 31.48
N ARG A 1003 -19.53 13.43 32.64
CA ARG A 1003 -20.91 13.11 33.04
C ARG A 1003 -21.76 14.37 33.15
N HIS A 1004 -21.25 15.40 33.83
CA HIS A 1004 -21.97 16.67 33.95
C HIS A 1004 -22.18 17.31 32.56
N LEU A 1005 -21.12 17.43 31.76
CA LEU A 1005 -21.17 18.12 30.48
C LEU A 1005 -22.16 17.47 29.50
N PHE A 1006 -22.14 16.15 29.37
CA PHE A 1006 -22.92 15.43 28.35
C PHE A 1006 -24.31 14.96 28.81
N LEU A 1007 -24.55 14.85 30.12
CA LEU A 1007 -25.81 14.33 30.66
C LEU A 1007 -26.55 15.34 31.55
N HIS A 1008 -25.87 15.88 32.56
CA HIS A 1008 -26.54 16.59 33.67
C HIS A 1008 -26.48 18.13 33.62
N CYS A 1009 -25.76 18.70 32.67
CA CYS A 1009 -25.68 20.15 32.48
C CYS A 1009 -27.06 20.71 32.11
N THR A 1010 -27.47 21.82 32.71
CA THR A 1010 -28.77 22.44 32.45
C THR A 1010 -28.97 22.87 31.00
N VAL A 1011 -27.89 23.21 30.28
CA VAL A 1011 -27.94 23.51 28.84
C VAL A 1011 -28.12 22.22 28.03
N THR A 1012 -27.36 21.17 28.36
CA THR A 1012 -27.44 19.86 27.71
C THR A 1012 -28.79 19.18 27.93
N ALA A 1013 -29.36 19.31 29.13
CA ALA A 1013 -30.71 18.82 29.44
C ALA A 1013 -31.77 19.45 28.51
N LYS A 1014 -31.63 20.72 28.11
CA LYS A 1014 -32.56 21.35 27.16
C LYS A 1014 -32.46 20.80 25.73
N LEU A 1015 -31.31 20.24 25.33
CA LEU A 1015 -31.14 19.53 24.06
C LEU A 1015 -31.73 18.12 24.13
N TRP A 1016 -31.51 17.40 25.23
CA TRP A 1016 -32.17 16.11 25.48
C TRP A 1016 -33.69 16.26 25.51
N ASN A 1017 -34.21 17.25 26.24
CA ASN A 1017 -35.64 17.54 26.32
C ASN A 1017 -36.26 17.87 24.96
N MET A 1018 -35.51 18.48 24.03
CA MET A 1018 -36.01 18.70 22.66
C MET A 1018 -36.34 17.36 21.99
N PHE A 1019 -35.44 16.38 22.07
CA PHE A 1019 -35.71 15.05 21.50
C PHE A 1019 -36.77 14.30 22.31
N TYR A 1020 -36.81 14.43 23.64
CA TYR A 1020 -37.88 13.85 24.44
C TYR A 1020 -39.25 14.37 24.00
N SER A 1021 -39.38 15.68 23.76
CA SER A 1021 -40.62 16.28 23.25
C SER A 1021 -40.94 15.86 21.82
N LEU A 1022 -39.93 15.74 20.93
CA LEU A 1022 -40.15 15.32 19.54
C LEU A 1022 -40.69 13.89 19.43
N PHE A 1023 -40.29 13.00 20.35
CA PHE A 1023 -40.71 11.60 20.38
C PHE A 1023 -41.76 11.30 21.48
N GLU A 1024 -42.30 12.32 22.15
CA GLU A 1024 -43.26 12.20 23.26
C GLU A 1024 -42.80 11.27 24.41
N LEU A 1025 -41.51 11.30 24.75
CA LEU A 1025 -40.91 10.42 25.75
C LEU A 1025 -40.75 11.10 27.12
N SER A 1026 -40.90 10.29 28.17
CA SER A 1026 -40.44 10.61 29.53
C SER A 1026 -39.19 9.79 29.84
N TRP A 1027 -38.06 10.46 30.10
CA TRP A 1027 -36.76 9.81 30.27
C TRP A 1027 -36.05 10.24 31.56
N VAL A 1028 -35.53 9.26 32.31
CA VAL A 1028 -34.68 9.51 33.48
C VAL A 1028 -33.22 9.35 33.06
N MET A 1029 -32.44 10.42 33.16
CA MET A 1029 -31.04 10.40 32.71
C MET A 1029 -30.15 9.58 33.64
N PRO A 1030 -29.43 8.54 33.15
CA PRO A 1030 -28.53 7.73 33.96
C PRO A 1030 -27.31 8.50 34.48
N HIS A 1031 -26.57 7.89 35.42
CA HIS A 1031 -25.39 8.51 36.02
C HIS A 1031 -24.14 8.41 35.12
N SER A 1032 -23.99 7.32 34.37
CA SER A 1032 -22.83 7.11 33.49
C SER A 1032 -23.18 7.31 32.01
N ILE A 1033 -22.19 7.77 31.23
CA ILE A 1033 -22.35 7.97 29.78
C ILE A 1033 -22.64 6.64 29.07
N LYS A 1034 -22.04 5.54 29.55
CA LYS A 1034 -22.26 4.19 29.02
C LYS A 1034 -23.69 3.72 29.22
N GLU A 1035 -24.25 3.88 30.43
CA GLU A 1035 -25.64 3.54 30.71
C GLU A 1035 -26.60 4.42 29.89
N ALA A 1036 -26.34 5.73 29.80
CA ALA A 1036 -27.15 6.63 28.99
C ALA A 1036 -27.18 6.22 27.51
N TYR A 1037 -26.01 5.88 26.94
CA TYR A 1037 -25.92 5.45 25.55
C TYR A 1037 -26.57 4.07 25.30
N GLU A 1038 -26.38 3.14 26.23
CA GLU A 1038 -26.94 1.79 26.16
C GLU A 1038 -28.45 1.80 26.31
N SER A 1039 -28.99 2.45 27.35
CA SER A 1039 -30.43 2.59 27.58
C SER A 1039 -31.11 3.25 26.38
N TRP A 1040 -30.54 4.33 25.84
CA TRP A 1040 -31.06 4.98 24.64
C TRP A 1040 -31.10 4.05 23.43
N CYS A 1041 -29.98 3.38 23.11
CA CYS A 1041 -29.89 2.54 21.92
C CYS A 1041 -30.70 1.24 22.01
N CYS A 1042 -31.03 0.80 23.22
CA CYS A 1042 -31.85 -0.39 23.49
C CYS A 1042 -33.36 -0.09 23.51
N TRP A 1043 -33.77 1.18 23.51
CA TRP A 1043 -35.18 1.55 23.41
C TRP A 1043 -35.79 1.08 22.08
N LYS A 1044 -37.04 0.62 22.14
CA LYS A 1044 -37.78 0.15 20.95
C LYS A 1044 -38.36 1.35 20.23
N VAL A 1045 -37.90 1.56 19.00
CA VAL A 1045 -38.44 2.53 18.04
C VAL A 1045 -38.73 1.83 16.73
N ASP A 1046 -39.59 2.43 15.90
CA ASP A 1046 -39.90 1.88 14.58
C ASP A 1046 -38.62 1.67 13.74
N SER A 1047 -38.63 0.62 12.94
CA SER A 1047 -37.56 0.20 12.05
C SER A 1047 -37.11 1.30 11.08
N THR A 1048 -38.05 2.15 10.67
CA THR A 1048 -37.87 3.30 9.77
C THR A 1048 -36.95 4.37 10.35
N ILE A 1049 -37.13 4.75 11.63
CA ILE A 1049 -36.36 5.78 12.32
C ILE A 1049 -35.20 5.23 13.17
N LYS A 1050 -35.09 3.91 13.31
CA LYS A 1050 -34.12 3.24 14.19
C LYS A 1050 -32.66 3.65 14.00
N GLN A 1051 -32.24 3.98 12.78
CA GLN A 1051 -30.88 4.47 12.56
C GLN A 1051 -30.71 5.90 13.04
N THR A 1052 -31.65 6.77 12.70
CA THR A 1052 -31.69 8.17 13.14
C THR A 1052 -31.71 8.27 14.66
N TRP A 1053 -32.56 7.48 15.31
CA TRP A 1053 -32.66 7.37 16.77
C TRP A 1053 -31.30 7.10 17.43
N LYS A 1054 -30.53 6.15 16.90
CA LYS A 1054 -29.20 5.79 17.42
C LYS A 1054 -28.15 6.87 17.23
N MET A 1055 -28.34 7.80 16.28
CA MET A 1055 -27.41 8.90 16.03
C MET A 1055 -27.61 10.09 16.99
N ILE A 1056 -28.78 10.22 17.61
CA ILE A 1056 -29.15 11.36 18.47
C ILE A 1056 -28.13 11.62 19.61
N PRO A 1057 -27.71 10.62 20.41
CA PRO A 1057 -26.75 10.86 21.48
C PRO A 1057 -25.43 11.43 20.95
N ALA A 1058 -24.98 10.95 19.79
CA ALA A 1058 -23.77 11.44 19.14
C ALA A 1058 -23.93 12.88 18.64
N ALA A 1059 -25.11 13.26 18.12
CA ALA A 1059 -25.42 14.62 17.68
C ALA A 1059 -25.41 15.60 18.85
N ILE A 1060 -26.02 15.22 19.98
CA ILE A 1060 -26.02 16.01 21.21
C ILE A 1060 -24.59 16.17 21.74
N PHE A 1061 -23.86 15.06 21.93
CA PHE A 1061 -22.51 15.12 22.48
C PHE A 1061 -21.57 15.95 21.61
N TRP A 1062 -21.66 15.82 20.30
CA TRP A 1062 -20.85 16.61 19.37
C TRP A 1062 -21.20 18.10 19.40
N SER A 1063 -22.49 18.44 19.43
CA SER A 1063 -22.96 19.83 19.51
C SER A 1063 -22.54 20.50 20.83
N ILE A 1064 -22.68 19.78 21.94
CA ILE A 1064 -22.23 20.21 23.26
C ILE A 1064 -20.73 20.41 23.33
N TRP A 1065 -19.94 19.50 22.75
CA TRP A 1065 -18.49 19.63 22.73
C TRP A 1065 -18.02 20.82 21.89
N ARG A 1066 -18.66 21.05 20.73
CA ARG A 1066 -18.41 22.25 19.92
C ARG A 1066 -18.74 23.53 20.66
N GLU A 1067 -19.93 23.62 21.26
CA GLU A 1067 -20.37 24.80 22.01
C GLU A 1067 -19.49 25.06 23.23
N ARG A 1068 -19.12 24.02 23.98
CA ARG A 1068 -18.19 24.13 25.10
C ARG A 1068 -16.84 24.69 24.66
N ASN A 1069 -16.28 24.17 23.57
CA ASN A 1069 -14.99 24.64 23.06
C ASN A 1069 -15.09 26.08 22.53
N ARG A 1070 -16.20 26.43 21.87
CA ARG A 1070 -16.47 27.80 21.42
C ARG A 1070 -16.45 28.79 22.60
N ARG A 1071 -17.17 28.47 23.68
CA ARG A 1071 -17.15 29.30 24.90
C ARG A 1071 -15.80 29.34 25.58
N CYS A 1072 -15.10 28.21 25.64
CA CYS A 1072 -13.81 28.08 26.31
C CYS A 1072 -12.68 28.83 25.57
N PHE A 1073 -12.66 28.79 24.24
CA PHE A 1073 -11.52 29.29 23.44
C PHE A 1073 -11.84 30.58 22.69
N GLU A 1074 -13.08 30.81 22.28
CA GLU A 1074 -13.50 31.99 21.52
C GLU A 1074 -14.29 32.99 22.37
N GLY A 1075 -14.73 32.60 23.58
CA GLY A 1075 -15.57 33.44 24.43
C GLY A 1075 -16.98 33.69 23.89
N LEU A 1076 -17.36 33.02 22.79
CA LEU A 1076 -18.66 33.18 22.13
C LEU A 1076 -19.65 32.13 22.63
N SER A 1077 -20.91 32.54 22.81
CA SER A 1077 -22.01 31.65 23.19
C SER A 1077 -23.13 31.66 22.15
N THR A 1078 -23.59 30.48 21.77
CA THR A 1078 -24.66 30.33 20.79
C THR A 1078 -26.02 30.38 21.51
N PRO A 1079 -26.99 31.19 21.03
CA PRO A 1079 -28.35 31.17 21.56
C PRO A 1079 -28.95 29.76 21.50
N LEU A 1080 -29.74 29.39 22.51
CA LEU A 1080 -30.24 28.02 22.66
C LEU A 1080 -31.06 27.53 21.46
N HIS A 1081 -31.85 28.42 20.83
CA HIS A 1081 -32.65 28.06 19.66
C HIS A 1081 -31.76 27.72 18.45
N SER A 1082 -30.70 28.48 18.21
CA SER A 1082 -29.71 28.21 17.17
C SER A 1082 -28.91 26.93 17.46
N LEU A 1083 -28.55 26.69 18.72
CA LEU A 1083 -27.85 25.46 19.12
C LEU A 1083 -28.72 24.20 18.88
N LYS A 1084 -30.03 24.29 19.16
CA LYS A 1084 -31.00 23.22 18.85
C LYS A 1084 -31.10 22.99 17.33
N ALA A 1085 -31.20 24.06 16.54
CA ALA A 1085 -31.24 23.98 15.08
C ALA A 1085 -29.95 23.37 14.50
N GLU A 1086 -28.77 23.79 14.98
CA GLU A 1086 -27.48 23.20 14.60
C GLU A 1086 -27.42 21.70 14.89
N CYS A 1087 -27.92 21.27 16.05
CA CYS A 1087 -27.96 19.85 16.41
C CYS A 1087 -28.85 19.03 15.45
N LEU A 1088 -30.03 19.54 15.09
CA LEU A 1088 -30.94 18.88 14.13
C LEU A 1088 -30.36 18.85 12.71
N MET A 1089 -29.75 19.95 12.26
CA MET A 1089 -29.06 20.01 10.97
C MET A 1089 -27.88 19.02 10.92
N CYS A 1090 -27.15 18.87 12.02
CA CYS A 1090 -26.08 17.90 12.12
C CYS A 1090 -26.61 16.47 11.96
N LEU A 1091 -27.71 16.14 12.65
CA LEU A 1091 -28.37 14.84 12.54
C LEU A 1091 -28.88 14.57 11.12
N TYR A 1092 -29.59 15.52 10.51
CA TYR A 1092 -30.08 15.44 9.13
C TYR A 1092 -28.94 15.16 8.14
N SER A 1093 -27.83 15.88 8.28
CA SER A 1093 -26.68 15.70 7.40
C SER A 1093 -26.10 14.29 7.47
N TRP A 1094 -26.13 13.64 8.64
CA TRP A 1094 -25.63 12.27 8.80
C TRP A 1094 -26.60 11.22 8.27
N VAL A 1095 -27.91 11.48 8.37
CA VAL A 1095 -28.95 10.62 7.79
C VAL A 1095 -28.87 10.65 6.26
N ASN A 1096 -28.80 11.83 5.64
CA ASN A 1096 -28.67 11.94 4.17
C ASN A 1096 -27.39 11.32 3.62
N LEU A 1097 -26.30 11.29 4.39
CA LEU A 1097 -25.07 10.59 3.99
C LEU A 1097 -25.20 9.05 4.07
N SER A 1098 -26.24 8.54 4.72
CA SER A 1098 -26.39 7.13 5.09
C SER A 1098 -27.39 6.36 4.23
N TYR A 1099 -28.31 7.04 3.55
CA TYR A 1099 -29.37 6.47 2.72
C TYR A 1099 -29.17 6.83 1.23
N VAL A 1100 -29.46 5.88 0.34
CA VAL A 1100 -29.36 6.06 -1.12
C VAL A 1100 -30.62 6.72 -1.69
N ASP A 1101 -31.76 6.54 -1.02
CA ASP A 1101 -33.00 7.26 -1.30
C ASP A 1101 -33.05 8.51 -0.41
N SER A 1102 -32.99 9.69 -1.02
CA SER A 1102 -33.01 10.98 -0.33
C SER A 1102 -34.35 11.20 0.38
N LEU A 1103 -34.30 11.73 1.61
CA LEU A 1103 -35.43 12.49 2.13
C LEU A 1103 -35.46 13.83 1.39
N ASP A 1104 -36.43 14.03 0.51
CA ASP A 1104 -36.50 15.13 -0.47
C ASP A 1104 -36.51 16.55 0.15
N SER A 1105 -36.72 16.70 1.46
CA SER A 1105 -36.52 17.99 2.15
C SER A 1105 -36.22 17.84 3.65
N PHE A 1106 -35.52 18.82 4.24
CA PHE A 1106 -35.31 18.92 5.69
C PHE A 1106 -36.63 19.01 6.47
N SER A 1107 -37.64 19.66 5.90
CA SER A 1107 -38.98 19.75 6.50
C SER A 1107 -39.63 18.37 6.62
N ASN A 1108 -39.53 17.54 5.58
CA ASN A 1108 -40.04 16.17 5.60
C ASN A 1108 -39.27 15.31 6.61
N PHE A 1109 -37.95 15.53 6.75
CA PHE A 1109 -37.15 14.87 7.78
C PHE A 1109 -37.62 15.23 9.19
N VAL A 1110 -37.80 16.52 9.50
CA VAL A 1110 -38.28 16.94 10.83
C VAL A 1110 -39.70 16.41 11.08
N GLY A 1111 -40.59 16.44 10.08
CA GLY A 1111 -41.92 15.84 10.17
C GLY A 1111 -41.89 14.33 10.44
N SER A 1112 -40.95 13.62 9.83
CA SER A 1112 -40.77 12.16 10.06
C SER A 1112 -40.29 11.83 11.48
N LEU A 1113 -39.68 12.77 12.20
CA LEU A 1113 -39.28 12.59 13.60
C LEU A 1113 -40.44 12.80 14.58
N VAL A 1114 -41.49 13.50 14.17
CA VAL A 1114 -42.67 13.82 15.00
C VAL A 1114 -43.76 12.75 14.86
N LEU A 1115 -43.76 12.00 13.75
CA LEU A 1115 -44.77 10.98 13.42
C LEU A 1115 -44.36 9.54 13.81
N ALA A 1116 -43.24 9.36 14.51
CA ALA A 1116 -42.60 8.06 14.77
C ALA A 1116 -42.22 7.90 16.24
#